data_AF-A0A7S4W6D3-F1
#
_entry.id   AF-A0A7S4W6D3-F1
#
_cell.length_a   1.000
_cell.length_b   1.000
_cell.length_c   1.000
_cell.angle_alpha   90.00
_cell.angle_beta   90.00
_cell.angle_gamma   90.00
#
_symmetry.space_group_name_H-M   'P 1'
#
loop_
_entity.id
_entity.type
_entity.pdbx_description
1 polymer ?
#
loop_
_entity_poly.entity_id
_entity_poly.type
_entity_poly.pdbx_seq_one_letter_code
_entity_poly.pdbx_strand_id
1 'polypeptide(L)'
;WLKASGPRILVGVCAWAWPLGCMSAQSQVWVWRPAASEKDAALEHPSDVPFDDEVLSKVRFVDQVRGPRLARISPASLLQTKGTQVLIAEHGATREVPKSAILPWYEGLLLLEELEVQGESGRPAAWCSDELKTVLEQERSKFRNNQLSSALYTEKRLITTAVTGTRFVDADDKEWTYRRENLRGDDKLSLGLGEGEEGGGFFKIRDIIGYLPPWEAFCSEKCGFYQDFYQVRWDFPHSEVDYSRVENGSAATVGATWEPDECIPAHLDPLRVAAKRAWIKKRREREQRIVDEKARAQAAPKRRAEPEATPASAKRPPPEAQKAPEVVKKARFRRDGVPLERDLFRAARGHDFVPGDIEKTFGGVRTGWPKKPEEYPKGFGCAEPPGFCWEGCDCMDDQRPQRPWETNKGWLEDPTRNAAANTAIDALSAQTRFVRRRGQVTKMCFFETPQTVLPNQVHARAALDLANAVERAVMSVLKAMPLPGIAASQEVRAHIPARVLLFEDLDYEPLRFEASLPGGGELPRWLGVDPDDGRLSAEGAPQVSQPLQLKVEFLHAEGIVGAVPCGILPAGPEVWKDITPPVALRFADASACPLERGTRDALQEHFSAVFDFQGGVARERTLGEWLEAMSRILRMLRSAAVSNVALAAAHRAPPQRAVVQGRGP
;
A
#
# COMPACT_ATOMS: atom_id res chain seq x y z
N TRP A 1 64.65 35.72 7.00
CA TRP A 1 64.01 36.84 6.28
C TRP A 1 62.97 36.22 5.37
N LEU A 2 61.65 36.31 5.54
CA LEU A 2 60.78 37.29 6.18
C LEU A 2 59.74 36.62 7.11
N LYS A 3 59.42 37.32 8.19
CA LYS A 3 58.28 37.09 9.09
C LYS A 3 57.00 37.65 8.46
N ALA A 4 55.89 36.93 8.59
CA ALA A 4 54.55 37.52 8.54
C ALA A 4 53.70 36.91 9.66
N SER A 5 53.58 37.68 10.74
CA SER A 5 52.73 37.45 11.90
C SER A 5 51.32 37.95 11.61
N GLY A 6 50.36 37.03 11.54
CA GLY A 6 48.92 37.33 11.55
C GLY A 6 48.31 37.13 12.95
N PRO A 7 47.21 37.83 13.29
CA PRO A 7 46.65 37.84 14.64
C PRO A 7 45.98 36.50 14.97
N ARG A 8 46.40 35.88 16.08
CA ARG A 8 45.68 34.76 16.69
C ARG A 8 44.37 35.29 17.27
N ILE A 9 43.27 35.09 16.54
CA ILE A 9 41.92 35.16 17.12
C ILE A 9 41.80 33.96 18.06
N LEU A 10 41.83 34.21 19.36
CA LEU A 10 41.41 33.27 20.39
C LEU A 10 39.90 33.05 20.22
N VAL A 11 39.53 32.11 19.34
CA VAL A 11 38.22 31.49 19.39
C VAL A 11 38.23 30.60 20.62
N GLY A 12 37.69 31.11 21.72
CA GLY A 12 37.36 30.31 22.89
C GLY A 12 36.35 29.25 22.47
N VAL A 13 36.84 28.08 22.07
CA VAL A 13 36.02 26.88 21.93
C VAL A 13 35.59 26.51 23.34
N CYS A 14 34.43 27.00 23.78
CA CYS A 14 33.73 26.38 24.91
C CYS A 14 33.50 24.93 24.51
N ALA A 15 34.28 24.04 25.10
CA ALA A 15 34.13 22.61 24.96
C ALA A 15 32.79 22.21 25.58
N TRP A 16 31.74 22.16 24.77
CA TRP A 16 30.52 21.40 25.06
C TRP A 16 30.82 19.92 24.84
N ALA A 17 31.81 19.39 25.58
CA ALA A 17 32.05 17.97 25.66
C ALA A 17 30.95 17.40 26.57
N TRP A 18 29.91 16.83 25.96
CA TRP A 18 29.01 15.94 26.69
C TRP A 18 29.88 14.75 27.13
N PRO A 19 30.03 14.48 28.45
CA PRO A 19 30.97 13.47 28.91
C PRO A 19 30.48 12.10 28.49
N LEU A 20 31.11 11.54 27.45
CA LEU A 20 30.95 10.14 27.02
C LEU A 20 31.82 9.18 27.84
N GLY A 21 32.38 9.61 28.97
CA GLY A 21 33.27 8.80 29.80
C GLY A 21 33.01 9.00 31.30
N CYS A 22 32.83 7.87 32.00
CA CYS A 22 32.62 7.70 33.45
C CYS A 22 31.14 7.68 33.93
N MET A 23 30.48 6.51 33.75
CA MET A 23 29.12 6.24 34.21
C MET A 23 29.05 5.87 35.71
N SER A 24 29.12 6.86 36.60
CA SER A 24 28.64 6.69 37.99
C SER A 24 27.62 7.74 38.43
N ALA A 25 27.24 8.68 37.57
CA ALA A 25 26.14 9.60 37.83
C ALA A 25 24.81 8.98 37.36
N GLN A 26 23.85 8.87 38.29
CA GLN A 26 22.46 8.53 37.97
C GLN A 26 21.97 9.45 36.86
N SER A 27 21.60 8.88 35.72
CA SER A 27 21.15 9.67 34.56
C SER A 27 19.65 9.91 34.69
N GLN A 28 19.21 11.16 34.66
CA GLN A 28 17.79 11.49 34.60
C GLN A 28 17.21 11.04 33.26
N VAL A 29 15.99 10.51 33.29
CA VAL A 29 15.24 10.03 32.12
C VAL A 29 13.75 10.33 32.30
N TRP A 30 12.99 10.18 31.23
CA TRP A 30 11.54 10.20 31.28
C TRP A 30 10.99 8.80 31.04
N VAL A 31 9.82 8.51 31.60
CA VAL A 31 9.12 7.24 31.43
C VAL A 31 7.75 7.53 30.85
N TRP A 32 7.40 6.84 29.77
CA TRP A 32 6.06 6.91 29.20
C TRP A 32 5.04 6.28 30.14
N ARG A 33 3.89 6.92 30.28
CA ARG A 33 2.73 6.47 31.05
C ARG A 33 1.48 6.67 30.21
N PRO A 34 0.44 5.85 30.37
CA PRO A 34 -0.87 6.15 29.83
C PRO A 34 -1.36 7.52 30.31
N ALA A 35 -2.01 8.28 29.42
CA ALA A 35 -2.55 9.59 29.78
C ALA A 35 -3.68 9.48 30.82
N ALA A 36 -4.47 8.40 30.76
CA ALA A 36 -5.45 8.06 31.80
C ALA A 36 -4.74 7.63 33.09
N SER A 37 -5.21 8.11 34.24
CA SER A 37 -4.52 7.96 35.53
C SER A 37 -4.71 6.60 36.20
N GLU A 38 -4.73 5.51 35.44
CA GLU A 38 -4.80 4.18 36.01
C GLU A 38 -3.41 3.79 36.53
N LYS A 39 -3.29 3.60 37.84
CA LYS A 39 -2.02 3.30 38.51
C LYS A 39 -1.36 2.01 38.00
N ASP A 40 -2.15 1.11 37.42
CA ASP A 40 -1.74 -0.24 37.01
C ASP A 40 -1.85 -0.48 35.49
N ALA A 41 -2.08 0.56 34.69
CA ALA A 41 -2.13 0.39 33.24
C ALA A 41 -0.75 0.02 32.68
N ALA A 42 -0.74 -0.89 31.71
CA ALA A 42 0.48 -1.36 31.05
C ALA A 42 1.25 -0.17 30.44
N LEU A 43 2.58 -0.23 30.55
CA LEU A 43 3.46 0.77 29.93
C LEU A 43 3.54 0.47 28.43
N GLU A 44 2.88 1.29 27.63
CA GLU A 44 2.93 1.22 26.18
C GLU A 44 3.70 2.42 25.63
N HIS A 45 4.53 2.20 24.63
CA HIS A 45 5.22 3.30 23.98
C HIS A 45 4.23 4.02 23.06
N PRO A 46 4.23 5.36 22.99
CA PRO A 46 3.32 6.13 22.14
C PRO A 46 3.55 5.99 20.64
N SER A 47 4.38 5.04 20.22
CA SER A 47 4.62 4.68 18.80
C SER A 47 4.10 3.29 18.49
N ASP A 48 3.56 2.60 19.49
CA ASP A 48 3.00 1.25 19.34
C ASP A 48 1.65 1.39 18.65
N VAL A 49 1.48 0.70 17.53
CA VAL A 49 0.20 0.61 16.83
C VAL A 49 -0.43 -0.73 17.18
N PRO A 50 -1.69 -0.76 17.68
CA PRO A 50 -2.34 -2.00 18.06
C PRO A 50 -2.77 -2.79 16.81
N PHE A 51 -1.92 -3.71 16.35
CA PHE A 51 -2.16 -4.47 15.12
C PHE A 51 -3.30 -5.49 15.26
N ASP A 52 -3.43 -6.13 16.42
CA ASP A 52 -4.36 -7.25 16.65
C ASP A 52 -5.61 -6.86 17.45
N ASP A 53 -5.74 -5.59 17.85
CA ASP A 53 -6.87 -5.09 18.64
C ASP A 53 -7.64 -4.02 17.85
N GLU A 54 -8.72 -4.44 17.20
CA GLU A 54 -9.58 -3.56 16.41
C GLU A 54 -10.25 -2.47 17.25
N VAL A 55 -10.57 -2.76 18.52
CA VAL A 55 -11.21 -1.80 19.43
C VAL A 55 -10.22 -0.71 19.78
N LEU A 56 -9.00 -1.08 20.17
CA LEU A 56 -7.95 -0.12 20.51
C LEU A 56 -7.49 0.68 19.28
N SER A 57 -7.42 0.03 18.11
CA SER A 57 -7.19 0.69 16.82
C SER A 57 -8.27 1.74 16.54
N LYS A 58 -9.56 1.39 16.69
CA LYS A 58 -10.65 2.35 16.49
C LYS A 58 -10.53 3.55 17.44
N VAL A 59 -10.21 3.32 18.71
CA VAL A 59 -10.02 4.39 19.70
C VAL A 59 -8.85 5.32 19.30
N ARG A 60 -7.72 4.76 18.88
CA ARG A 60 -6.55 5.57 18.47
C ARG A 60 -6.80 6.31 17.16
N PHE A 61 -7.33 5.62 16.16
CA PHE A 61 -7.40 6.15 14.82
C PHE A 61 -8.67 6.97 14.54
N VAL A 62 -9.83 6.44 14.93
CA VAL A 62 -11.15 7.03 14.65
C VAL A 62 -11.55 8.04 15.73
N ASP A 63 -11.37 7.70 17.01
CA ASP A 63 -11.76 8.57 18.12
C ASP A 63 -10.69 9.64 18.45
N GLN A 64 -9.62 9.67 17.64
CA GLN A 64 -8.49 10.61 17.72
C GLN A 64 -7.84 10.65 19.10
N VAL A 65 -7.73 9.49 19.76
CA VAL A 65 -6.97 9.34 21.00
C VAL A 65 -5.51 9.10 20.64
N ARG A 66 -4.81 10.19 20.31
CA ARG A 66 -3.40 10.20 19.92
C ARG A 66 -2.60 11.25 20.68
N GLY A 67 -1.28 11.20 20.56
CA GLY A 67 -0.40 12.23 21.08
C GLY A 67 -0.57 12.41 22.59
N PRO A 68 -0.73 13.66 23.08
CA PRO A 68 -0.88 13.92 24.51
C PRO A 68 -2.15 13.31 25.14
N ARG A 69 -3.13 12.88 24.34
CA ARG A 69 -4.32 12.15 24.83
C ARG A 69 -4.05 10.66 25.03
N LEU A 70 -3.00 10.12 24.40
CA LEU A 70 -2.61 8.72 24.47
C LEU A 70 -1.64 8.48 25.62
N ALA A 71 -0.58 9.27 25.69
CA ALA A 71 0.50 9.08 26.66
C ALA A 71 0.92 10.40 27.34
N ARG A 72 1.53 10.25 28.51
CA ARG A 72 2.19 11.29 29.29
C ARG A 72 3.59 10.84 29.69
N ILE A 73 4.44 11.78 30.08
CA ILE A 73 5.78 11.48 30.59
C ILE A 73 5.85 11.72 32.10
N SER A 74 6.69 10.93 32.77
CA SER A 74 6.98 11.06 34.20
C SER A 74 8.50 11.07 34.43
N PRO A 75 9.06 12.00 35.24
CA PRO A 75 10.49 12.09 35.49
C PRO A 75 10.96 10.91 36.35
N ALA A 76 12.07 10.29 35.96
CA ALA A 76 12.67 9.16 36.68
C ALA A 76 14.21 9.23 36.66
N SER A 77 14.84 8.47 37.54
CA SER A 77 16.30 8.26 37.55
C SER A 77 16.62 6.87 37.03
N LEU A 78 17.47 6.78 36.01
CA LEU A 78 17.96 5.50 35.49
C LEU A 78 19.03 4.94 36.43
N LEU A 79 18.75 3.77 37.00
CA LEU A 79 19.64 3.09 37.95
C LEU A 79 20.50 2.03 37.27
N GLN A 80 19.90 1.20 36.42
CA GLN A 80 20.60 0.09 35.76
C GLN A 80 19.95 -0.26 34.42
N THR A 81 20.77 -0.69 33.45
CA THR A 81 20.29 -1.22 32.16
C THR A 81 20.70 -2.68 32.04
N LYS A 82 19.73 -3.59 31.86
CA LYS A 82 19.96 -5.04 31.67
C LYS A 82 19.23 -5.51 30.41
N GLY A 83 19.94 -5.61 29.30
CA GLY A 83 19.36 -6.04 28.03
C GLY A 83 18.23 -5.12 27.56
N THR A 84 17.01 -5.65 27.44
CA THR A 84 15.79 -4.93 27.02
C THR A 84 15.03 -4.28 28.17
N GLN A 85 15.45 -4.50 29.42
CA GLN A 85 14.83 -3.93 30.61
C GLN A 85 15.76 -2.89 31.25
N VAL A 86 15.17 -1.90 31.90
CA VAL A 86 15.89 -0.92 32.71
C VAL A 86 15.27 -0.84 34.10
N LEU A 87 16.12 -0.70 35.12
CA LEU A 87 15.71 -0.39 36.47
C LEU A 87 15.70 1.13 36.64
N ILE A 88 14.55 1.68 37.01
CA ILE A 88 14.36 3.11 37.23
C ILE A 88 13.90 3.38 38.67
N ALA A 89 14.18 4.58 39.18
CA ALA A 89 13.55 5.14 40.37
C ALA A 89 12.62 6.29 39.95
N GLU A 90 11.32 6.14 40.21
CA GLU A 90 10.27 7.10 39.89
C GLU A 90 9.48 7.40 41.17
N HIS A 91 9.41 8.67 41.56
CA HIS A 91 8.78 9.11 42.83
C HIS A 91 9.25 8.33 44.08
N GLY A 92 10.54 7.97 44.13
CA GLY A 92 11.14 7.24 45.25
C GLY A 92 10.89 5.72 45.25
N ALA A 93 10.09 5.19 44.31
CA ALA A 93 9.90 3.76 44.12
C ALA A 93 10.76 3.23 42.97
N THR A 94 11.36 2.07 43.14
CA THR A 94 12.12 1.40 42.07
C THR A 94 11.25 0.40 41.32
N ARG A 95 11.35 0.37 39.99
CA ARG A 95 10.67 -0.65 39.16
C ARG A 95 11.45 -0.93 37.88
N GLU A 96 11.29 -2.14 37.36
CA GLU A 96 11.81 -2.52 36.06
C GLU A 96 10.80 -2.15 34.97
N VAL A 97 11.28 -1.50 33.91
CA VAL A 97 10.46 -1.13 32.76
C VAL A 97 11.20 -1.46 31.46
N PRO A 98 10.48 -1.70 30.35
CA PRO A 98 11.13 -1.89 29.05
C PRO A 98 11.97 -0.69 28.69
N LYS A 99 13.15 -0.92 28.10
CA LYS A 99 14.05 0.14 27.61
C LYS A 99 13.34 1.06 26.62
N SER A 100 12.39 0.54 25.85
CA SER A 100 11.55 1.32 24.93
C SER A 100 10.67 2.33 25.64
N ALA A 101 10.18 2.04 26.85
CA ALA A 101 9.34 2.95 27.62
C ALA A 101 10.12 4.18 28.16
N ILE A 102 11.45 4.22 27.98
CA ILE A 102 12.30 5.31 28.41
C ILE A 102 12.51 6.32 27.29
N LEU A 103 12.30 7.58 27.63
CA LEU A 103 12.57 8.72 26.77
C LEU A 103 13.81 9.49 27.28
N PRO A 104 14.79 9.84 26.43
CA PRO A 104 15.95 10.64 26.83
C PRO A 104 15.54 11.95 27.49
N TRP A 105 16.26 12.37 28.53
CA TRP A 105 15.92 13.57 29.32
C TRP A 105 15.67 14.81 28.45
N TYR A 106 16.60 15.10 27.54
CA TYR A 106 16.50 16.28 26.68
C TYR A 106 15.31 16.19 25.71
N GLU A 107 14.97 15.00 25.20
CA GLU A 107 13.78 14.84 24.34
C GLU A 107 12.48 15.07 25.09
N GLY A 108 12.38 14.64 26.35
CA GLY A 108 11.19 14.95 27.16
C GLY A 108 11.06 16.44 27.48
N LEU A 109 12.18 17.17 27.64
CA LEU A 109 12.13 18.62 27.77
C LEU A 109 11.64 19.31 26.47
N LEU A 110 12.09 18.84 25.31
CA LEU A 110 11.59 19.34 24.02
C LEU A 110 10.10 19.05 23.83
N LEU A 111 9.62 17.89 24.32
CA LEU A 111 8.20 17.57 24.35
C LEU A 111 7.40 18.51 25.26
N LEU A 112 7.88 18.79 26.48
CA LEU A 112 7.21 19.74 27.37
C LEU A 112 7.17 21.15 26.78
N GLU A 113 8.25 21.60 26.12
CA GLU A 113 8.27 22.89 25.40
C GLU A 113 7.23 22.94 24.28
N GLU A 114 7.09 21.87 23.48
CA GLU A 114 6.09 21.83 22.41
C GLU A 114 4.65 21.80 22.97
N LEU A 115 4.43 21.10 24.09
CA LEU A 115 3.15 21.11 24.80
C LEU A 115 2.78 22.48 25.36
N GLU A 116 3.75 23.25 25.84
CA GLU A 116 3.55 24.63 26.30
C GLU A 116 3.11 25.53 25.15
N VAL A 117 3.80 25.46 24.00
CA VAL A 117 3.46 26.21 22.78
C VAL A 117 2.05 25.87 22.28
N GLN A 118 1.67 24.59 22.28
CA GLN A 118 0.32 24.15 21.90
C GLN A 118 -0.73 24.62 22.91
N GLY A 119 -0.39 24.67 24.21
CA GLY A 119 -1.27 25.18 25.26
C GLY A 119 -1.71 26.62 25.03
N GLU A 120 -0.81 27.48 24.55
CA GLU A 120 -1.12 28.87 24.18
C GLU A 120 -2.13 28.98 23.03
N SER A 121 -2.17 27.97 22.14
CA SER A 121 -3.11 27.89 21.02
C SER A 121 -4.49 27.30 21.36
N GLY A 122 -4.73 26.94 22.63
CA GLY A 122 -6.06 26.63 23.16
C GLY A 122 -6.38 25.16 23.44
N ARG A 123 -5.39 24.26 23.44
CA ARG A 123 -5.57 22.85 23.84
C ARG A 123 -4.41 22.35 24.72
N PRO A 124 -4.31 22.79 25.99
CA PRO A 124 -3.28 22.30 26.88
C PRO A 124 -3.48 20.79 27.14
N ALA A 125 -2.39 20.03 27.15
CA ALA A 125 -2.43 18.65 27.60
C ALA A 125 -2.80 18.61 29.09
N ALA A 126 -3.91 17.96 29.43
CA ALA A 126 -4.48 17.95 30.78
C ALA A 126 -3.51 17.43 31.86
N TRP A 127 -2.51 16.63 31.47
CA TRP A 127 -1.51 16.07 32.38
C TRP A 127 -0.23 16.92 32.51
N CYS A 128 -0.06 17.99 31.73
CA CYS A 128 1.11 18.87 31.84
C CYS A 128 0.97 19.78 33.08
N SER A 129 1.30 19.22 34.24
CA SER A 129 1.16 19.87 35.54
C SER A 129 2.15 21.02 35.73
N ASP A 130 1.87 21.89 36.69
CA ASP A 130 2.79 22.99 37.05
C ASP A 130 4.13 22.48 37.60
N GLU A 131 4.17 21.25 38.14
CA GLU A 131 5.41 20.58 38.50
C GLU A 131 6.30 20.32 37.27
N LEU A 132 5.73 19.79 36.19
CA LEU A 132 6.48 19.54 34.95
C LEU A 132 6.94 20.84 34.29
N LYS A 133 6.11 21.89 34.33
CA LYS A 133 6.52 23.23 33.89
C LYS A 133 7.65 23.79 34.74
N THR A 134 7.63 23.56 36.05
CA THR A 134 8.71 23.97 36.95
C THR A 134 10.01 23.26 36.61
N VAL A 135 9.96 21.96 36.31
CA VAL A 135 11.14 21.20 35.82
C VAL A 135 11.66 21.78 34.51
N LEU A 136 10.77 22.06 33.54
CA LEU A 136 11.15 22.66 32.26
C LEU A 136 11.84 24.02 32.45
N GLU A 137 11.29 24.90 33.30
CA GLU A 137 11.87 26.22 33.56
C GLU A 137 13.21 26.14 34.31
N GLN A 138 13.32 25.22 35.27
CA GLN A 138 14.59 24.93 35.95
C GLN A 138 15.66 24.48 34.94
N GLU A 139 15.32 23.58 34.02
CA GLU A 139 16.28 23.14 32.99
C GLU A 139 16.60 24.25 31.99
N ARG A 140 15.61 25.02 31.52
CA ARG A 140 15.82 26.19 30.65
C ARG A 140 16.82 27.16 31.24
N SER A 141 16.71 27.47 32.53
CA SER A 141 17.61 28.40 33.23
C SER A 141 19.11 28.02 33.19
N LYS A 142 19.42 26.75 32.91
CA LYS A 142 20.79 26.25 32.76
C LYS A 142 21.39 26.54 31.39
N PHE A 143 20.55 26.81 30.38
CA PHE A 143 20.97 27.09 29.01
C PHE A 143 21.05 28.60 28.77
N ARG A 144 21.95 28.98 27.85
CA ARG A 144 22.09 30.38 27.44
C ARG A 144 20.76 30.87 26.87
N ASN A 145 20.32 32.05 27.32
CA ASN A 145 19.05 32.69 26.93
C ASN A 145 17.78 31.98 27.45
N ASN A 146 17.91 31.10 28.45
CA ASN A 146 16.79 30.35 29.03
C ASN A 146 15.98 29.58 27.97
N GLN A 147 16.66 28.98 26.99
CA GLN A 147 16.03 28.33 25.84
C GLN A 147 16.70 27.00 25.51
N LEU A 148 15.88 25.98 25.24
CA LEU A 148 16.32 24.72 24.69
C LEU A 148 16.46 24.87 23.17
N SER A 149 17.55 24.35 22.60
CA SER A 149 17.68 24.31 21.14
C SER A 149 17.28 22.94 20.62
N SER A 150 16.11 22.88 19.99
CA SER A 150 15.64 21.66 19.33
C SER A 150 16.41 21.44 18.02
N ALA A 151 16.80 22.53 17.34
CA ALA A 151 17.62 22.47 16.14
C ALA A 151 19.00 21.83 16.39
N LEU A 152 19.67 22.22 17.48
CA LEU A 152 20.96 21.64 17.86
C LEU A 152 20.83 20.16 18.23
N TYR A 153 19.77 19.78 18.94
CA TYR A 153 19.54 18.38 19.29
C TYR A 153 19.32 17.52 18.05
N THR A 154 18.44 17.95 17.14
CA THR A 154 18.19 17.24 15.88
C THR A 154 19.48 17.10 15.05
N GLU A 155 20.27 18.17 14.94
CA GLU A 155 21.56 18.12 14.23
C GLU A 155 22.55 17.14 14.86
N LYS A 156 22.62 17.07 16.19
CA LYS A 156 23.62 16.24 16.88
C LYS A 156 23.21 14.79 17.08
N ARG A 157 21.90 14.51 17.21
CA ARG A 157 21.40 13.18 17.62
C ARG A 157 20.50 12.52 16.58
N LEU A 158 19.71 13.29 15.84
CA LEU A 158 18.69 12.76 14.93
C LEU A 158 19.04 12.91 13.45
N ILE A 159 20.14 13.59 13.09
CA ILE A 159 20.49 13.78 11.69
C ILE A 159 20.79 12.45 10.97
N THR A 160 21.46 11.53 11.65
CA THR A 160 21.78 10.16 11.18
C THR A 160 20.94 9.09 11.87
N THR A 161 19.96 9.46 12.68
CA THR A 161 19.13 8.51 13.42
C THR A 161 17.67 8.85 13.19
N ALA A 162 16.88 7.90 12.71
CA ALA A 162 15.44 8.02 12.67
C ALA A 162 14.81 7.42 13.93
N VAL A 163 13.77 8.07 14.47
CA VAL A 163 12.90 7.47 15.50
C VAL A 163 11.72 6.82 14.79
N THR A 164 11.55 5.51 14.96
CA THR A 164 10.60 4.66 14.22
C THR A 164 9.56 4.04 15.17
N GLY A 165 8.64 3.25 14.62
CA GLY A 165 7.76 2.37 15.40
C GLY A 165 8.46 1.21 16.12
N THR A 166 7.65 0.35 16.74
CA THR A 166 8.06 -0.86 17.48
C THR A 166 8.96 -1.78 16.69
N ARG A 167 8.58 -2.00 15.44
CA ARG A 167 9.22 -2.99 14.60
C ARG A 167 9.26 -2.47 13.18
N PHE A 168 10.47 -2.23 12.69
CA PHE A 168 10.72 -1.84 11.32
C PHE A 168 11.75 -2.80 10.72
N VAL A 169 11.49 -3.30 9.52
CA VAL A 169 12.43 -4.14 8.78
C VAL A 169 12.83 -3.36 7.54
N ASP A 170 14.13 -3.07 7.41
CA ASP A 170 14.66 -2.32 6.28
C ASP A 170 14.78 -3.18 5.01
N ALA A 171 15.36 -2.60 3.95
CA ALA A 171 15.53 -3.28 2.66
C ALA A 171 16.56 -4.43 2.71
N ASP A 172 17.38 -4.49 3.76
CA ASP A 172 18.40 -5.53 3.98
C ASP A 172 17.91 -6.60 4.98
N ASP A 173 16.60 -6.66 5.24
CA ASP A 173 15.95 -7.52 6.24
C ASP A 173 16.47 -7.31 7.68
N LYS A 174 17.09 -6.16 7.97
CA LYS A 174 17.53 -5.84 9.33
C LYS A 174 16.36 -5.26 10.11
N GLU A 175 16.08 -5.89 11.25
CA GLU A 175 15.07 -5.45 12.18
C GLU A 175 15.60 -4.32 13.09
N TRP A 176 14.82 -3.25 13.16
CA TRP A 176 15.05 -2.07 14.00
C TRP A 176 13.87 -1.89 14.95
N THR A 177 14.15 -1.41 16.15
CA THR A 177 13.15 -1.21 17.21
C THR A 177 13.28 0.21 17.75
N TYR A 178 12.26 1.04 17.52
CA TYR A 178 12.14 2.46 17.90
C TYR A 178 13.19 3.44 17.37
N ARG A 179 14.39 2.99 17.00
CA ARG A 179 15.43 3.82 16.40
C ARG A 179 16.18 3.05 15.32
N ARG A 180 16.33 3.69 14.15
CA ARG A 180 17.11 3.21 13.01
C ARG A 180 18.27 4.16 12.73
N GLU A 181 19.45 3.62 12.45
CA GLU A 181 20.54 4.42 11.90
C GLU A 181 20.31 4.62 10.41
N ASN A 182 20.24 5.88 9.97
CA ASN A 182 20.13 6.20 8.55
C ASN A 182 21.44 5.83 7.84
N LEU A 183 21.32 5.32 6.62
CA LEU A 183 22.49 5.02 5.79
C LEU A 183 23.29 6.32 5.61
N ARG A 184 24.59 6.25 5.87
CA ARG A 184 25.47 7.42 5.74
C ARG A 184 25.46 7.84 4.28
N GLY A 185 24.97 9.06 4.02
CA GLY A 185 24.77 9.64 2.68
C GLY A 185 26.03 9.92 1.86
N ASP A 186 27.13 9.21 2.10
CA ASP A 186 28.31 9.23 1.21
C ASP A 186 28.10 8.34 -0.03
N ASP A 187 27.10 7.46 -0.04
CA ASP A 187 26.64 6.75 -1.24
C ASP A 187 25.76 7.63 -2.14
N LYS A 188 26.33 8.77 -2.58
CA LYS A 188 25.73 9.62 -3.63
C LYS A 188 25.53 8.89 -4.97
N LEU A 189 26.07 7.68 -5.11
CA LEU A 189 26.03 6.88 -6.34
C LEU A 189 24.70 6.14 -6.55
N SER A 190 23.82 6.05 -5.54
CA SER A 190 22.56 5.29 -5.67
C SER A 190 21.36 6.09 -6.20
N LEU A 191 21.49 7.41 -6.38
CA LEU A 191 20.45 8.24 -7.02
C LEU A 191 20.36 8.04 -8.55
N GLY A 192 21.29 7.26 -9.14
CA GLY A 192 21.33 6.97 -10.57
C GLY A 192 20.69 5.63 -10.99
N LEU A 193 20.25 4.80 -10.04
CA LEU A 193 19.44 3.63 -10.36
C LEU A 193 18.00 4.12 -10.55
N GLY A 194 17.59 4.16 -11.82
CA GLY A 194 16.27 4.63 -12.25
C GLY A 194 15.16 4.10 -11.35
N GLU A 195 14.48 5.02 -10.68
CA GLU A 195 13.27 4.76 -9.94
C GLU A 195 12.28 4.02 -10.84
N GLY A 196 11.98 2.77 -10.49
CA GLY A 196 10.85 1.97 -10.98
C GLY A 196 10.62 2.01 -12.48
N GLU A 197 10.95 0.93 -13.18
CA GLU A 197 10.34 0.65 -14.49
C GLU A 197 8.83 0.96 -14.42
N GLU A 198 8.33 1.73 -15.38
CA GLU A 198 6.98 2.32 -15.46
C GLU A 198 5.80 1.31 -15.38
N GLY A 199 6.04 0.03 -15.07
CA GLY A 199 5.07 -1.05 -15.15
C GLY A 199 4.53 -1.63 -13.84
N GLY A 200 5.06 -1.24 -12.66
CA GLY A 200 4.56 -1.75 -11.38
C GLY A 200 3.69 -0.71 -10.67
N GLY A 201 2.41 -0.97 -10.43
CA GLY A 201 1.42 -0.05 -9.82
C GLY A 201 1.69 0.42 -8.37
N PHE A 202 2.94 0.75 -8.04
CA PHE A 202 3.36 1.35 -6.78
C PHE A 202 3.33 2.87 -6.89
N PHE A 203 2.83 3.54 -5.85
CA PHE A 203 2.82 4.99 -5.76
C PHE A 203 4.25 5.54 -5.70
N LYS A 204 4.61 6.41 -6.63
CA LYS A 204 5.93 7.03 -6.69
C LYS A 204 5.99 8.25 -5.77
N ILE A 205 7.05 8.34 -4.97
CA ILE A 205 7.35 9.51 -4.14
C ILE A 205 8.15 10.49 -4.98
N ARG A 206 7.61 11.67 -5.22
CA ARG A 206 8.28 12.72 -6.00
C ARG A 206 9.32 13.47 -5.17
N ASP A 207 9.01 13.79 -3.92
CA ASP A 207 9.88 14.58 -3.05
C ASP A 207 9.53 14.43 -1.56
N ILE A 208 10.48 14.74 -0.68
CA ILE A 208 10.26 14.89 0.77
C ILE A 208 10.47 16.36 1.14
N ILE A 209 9.35 17.08 1.31
CA ILE A 209 9.33 18.54 1.40
C ILE A 209 9.29 19.08 2.84
N GLY A 210 9.09 18.20 3.81
CA GLY A 210 8.93 18.56 5.22
C GLY A 210 9.39 17.47 6.18
N TYR A 211 9.64 17.85 7.42
CA TYR A 211 10.05 16.97 8.51
C TYR A 211 9.42 17.46 9.81
N LEU A 212 8.93 16.52 10.61
CA LEU A 212 8.48 16.72 11.98
C LEU A 212 9.31 15.79 12.90
N PRO A 213 10.09 16.35 13.83
CA PRO A 213 10.75 15.53 14.85
C PRO A 213 9.73 14.91 15.81
N PRO A 214 10.13 13.90 16.60
CA PRO A 214 9.19 13.05 17.34
C PRO A 214 8.30 13.79 18.33
N TRP A 215 8.81 14.83 18.99
CA TRP A 215 8.02 15.66 19.92
C TRP A 215 7.01 16.56 19.20
N GLU A 216 7.34 17.10 18.02
CA GLU A 216 6.38 17.87 17.20
C GLU A 216 5.33 16.94 16.57
N ALA A 217 5.76 15.77 16.09
CA ALA A 217 4.86 14.74 15.54
C ALA A 217 3.89 14.19 16.59
N PHE A 218 4.35 13.96 17.82
CA PHE A 218 3.50 13.53 18.93
C PHE A 218 2.41 14.56 19.25
N CYS A 219 2.72 15.85 19.19
CA CYS A 219 1.75 16.93 19.41
C CYS A 219 0.88 17.26 18.19
N SER A 220 1.22 16.75 17.00
CA SER A 220 0.47 17.00 15.77
C SER A 220 -0.85 16.23 15.74
N GLU A 221 -1.95 16.91 15.42
CA GLU A 221 -3.28 16.28 15.25
C GLU A 221 -3.32 15.25 14.12
N LYS A 222 -2.43 15.38 13.12
CA LYS A 222 -2.38 14.51 11.93
C LYS A 222 -1.44 13.32 12.09
N CYS A 223 -0.45 13.40 12.99
CA CYS A 223 0.55 12.36 13.19
C CYS A 223 0.27 11.61 14.49
N GLY A 224 0.42 12.28 15.63
CA GLY A 224 -0.05 11.81 16.93
C GLY A 224 0.71 10.62 17.52
N PHE A 225 1.85 10.25 16.94
CA PHE A 225 2.73 9.19 17.42
C PHE A 225 4.14 9.74 17.65
N TYR A 226 4.88 9.17 18.60
CA TYR A 226 6.25 9.62 18.92
C TYR A 226 7.28 9.02 17.96
N GLN A 227 7.28 9.48 16.72
CA GLN A 227 8.18 9.02 15.65
C GLN A 227 8.59 10.18 14.75
N ASP A 228 9.64 10.00 13.95
CA ASP A 228 9.95 10.93 12.87
C ASP A 228 8.88 10.83 11.78
N PHE A 229 8.29 11.98 11.41
CA PHE A 229 7.37 12.09 10.29
C PHE A 229 7.95 12.98 9.19
N TYR A 230 7.65 12.64 7.95
CA TYR A 230 8.11 13.36 6.78
C TYR A 230 6.93 13.73 5.91
N GLN A 231 6.95 14.95 5.36
CA GLN A 231 5.93 15.39 4.43
C GLN A 231 6.33 14.92 3.03
N VAL A 232 5.66 13.89 2.55
CA VAL A 232 5.90 13.24 1.27
C VAL A 232 4.99 13.86 0.23
N ARG A 233 5.55 14.31 -0.89
CA ARG A 233 4.79 14.71 -2.07
C ARG A 233 4.77 13.55 -3.06
N TRP A 234 3.58 13.06 -3.36
CA TRP A 234 3.36 11.98 -4.31
C TRP A 234 3.58 12.45 -5.75
N ASP A 235 3.95 11.53 -6.63
CA ASP A 235 4.07 11.78 -8.06
C ASP A 235 2.71 11.67 -8.78
N PHE A 236 2.66 12.04 -10.06
CA PHE A 236 1.45 11.93 -10.88
C PHE A 236 0.96 10.46 -10.94
N PRO A 237 -0.37 10.20 -10.87
CA PRO A 237 -1.47 11.17 -10.81
C PRO A 237 -1.81 11.69 -9.41
N HIS A 238 -1.17 11.17 -8.37
CA HIS A 238 -1.48 11.49 -6.97
C HIS A 238 -1.01 12.87 -6.52
N SER A 239 -0.08 13.48 -7.26
CA SER A 239 0.39 14.85 -7.02
C SER A 239 -0.73 15.90 -7.08
N GLU A 240 -1.84 15.60 -7.74
CA GLU A 240 -2.97 16.54 -7.93
C GLU A 240 -4.11 16.31 -6.93
N VAL A 241 -4.06 15.24 -6.14
CA VAL A 241 -5.11 14.88 -5.19
C VAL A 241 -5.04 15.77 -3.96
N ASP A 242 -6.18 16.36 -3.56
CA ASP A 242 -6.29 17.09 -2.29
C ASP A 242 -6.42 16.11 -1.11
N TYR A 243 -5.28 15.85 -0.48
CA TYR A 243 -5.20 15.02 0.71
C TYR A 243 -5.57 15.75 2.00
N SER A 244 -5.92 17.05 2.01
CA SER A 244 -6.14 17.81 3.26
C SER A 244 -7.13 17.16 4.24
N ARG A 245 -8.10 16.40 3.71
CA ARG A 245 -9.14 15.70 4.48
C ARG A 245 -8.77 14.30 4.94
N VAL A 246 -7.71 13.69 4.39
CA VAL A 246 -7.27 12.37 4.86
C VAL A 246 -6.57 12.48 6.21
N GLU A 247 -6.49 11.35 6.90
CA GLU A 247 -6.01 11.26 8.27
C GLU A 247 -4.61 11.86 8.45
N ASN A 248 -3.67 11.47 7.58
CA ASN A 248 -2.30 11.97 7.55
C ASN A 248 -2.10 13.07 6.48
N GLY A 249 -3.18 13.67 6.00
CA GLY A 249 -3.18 14.66 4.94
C GLY A 249 -2.47 15.96 5.31
N SER A 250 -1.74 16.54 4.36
CA SER A 250 -1.17 17.89 4.51
C SER A 250 -2.11 18.94 3.90
N ALA A 251 -2.65 19.82 4.74
CA ALA A 251 -3.44 20.97 4.26
C ALA A 251 -2.60 22.05 3.56
N ALA A 252 -1.27 22.08 3.79
CA ALA A 252 -0.39 23.11 3.29
C ALA A 252 0.09 22.87 1.84
N THR A 253 -0.06 21.66 1.32
CA THR A 253 0.50 21.27 0.01
C THR A 253 -0.36 20.17 -0.60
N VAL A 254 -0.95 20.45 -1.76
CA VAL A 254 -1.73 19.49 -2.56
C VAL A 254 -0.82 18.33 -2.97
N GLY A 255 -1.38 17.11 -3.01
CA GLY A 255 -0.63 15.91 -3.36
C GLY A 255 0.38 15.47 -2.29
N ALA A 256 0.27 15.98 -1.06
CA ALA A 256 1.19 15.64 0.02
C ALA A 256 0.50 15.05 1.25
N THR A 257 1.18 14.09 1.90
CA THR A 257 0.78 13.47 3.17
C THR A 257 1.97 13.43 4.14
N TRP A 258 1.69 13.25 5.41
CA TRP A 258 2.66 13.01 6.46
C TRP A 258 2.84 11.51 6.63
N GLU A 259 4.03 11.01 6.33
CA GLU A 259 4.37 9.59 6.42
C GLU A 259 5.38 9.36 7.55
N PRO A 260 5.20 8.32 8.38
CA PRO A 260 6.20 7.93 9.36
C PRO A 260 7.46 7.39 8.65
N ASP A 261 8.61 7.45 9.32
CA ASP A 261 9.90 7.00 8.75
C ASP A 261 9.84 5.57 8.19
N GLU A 262 9.14 4.65 8.87
CA GLU A 262 8.96 3.26 8.45
C GLU A 262 8.18 3.07 7.14
N CYS A 263 7.37 4.06 6.73
CA CYS A 263 6.61 3.98 5.48
C CYS A 263 7.42 4.42 4.26
N ILE A 264 8.61 5.00 4.48
CA ILE A 264 9.43 5.54 3.41
C ILE A 264 10.51 4.51 3.04
N PRO A 265 10.79 4.28 1.75
CA PRO A 265 11.88 3.40 1.33
C PRO A 265 13.28 3.90 1.73
N ALA A 266 14.17 3.01 2.16
CA ALA A 266 15.51 3.35 2.64
C ALA A 266 16.39 4.05 1.57
N HIS A 267 16.15 3.82 0.28
CA HIS A 267 16.86 4.52 -0.79
C HIS A 267 16.57 6.04 -0.84
N LEU A 268 15.51 6.49 -0.16
CA LEU A 268 15.16 7.92 0.00
C LEU A 268 15.78 8.56 1.26
N ASP A 269 16.66 7.85 1.98
CA ASP A 269 17.41 8.41 3.12
C ASP A 269 18.12 9.75 2.81
N PRO A 270 18.71 9.97 1.61
CA PRO A 270 19.27 11.27 1.26
C PRO A 270 18.23 12.41 1.30
N LEU A 271 17.00 12.16 0.84
CA LEU A 271 15.91 13.14 0.88
C LEU A 271 15.45 13.40 2.32
N ARG A 272 15.38 12.35 3.16
CA ARG A 272 15.07 12.51 4.60
C ARG A 272 16.10 13.36 5.33
N VAL A 273 17.38 13.11 5.08
CA VAL A 273 18.48 13.91 5.64
C VAL A 273 18.41 15.34 5.14
N ALA A 274 18.08 15.56 3.87
CA ALA A 274 17.87 16.90 3.32
C ALA A 274 16.70 17.62 4.00
N ALA A 275 15.56 16.95 4.20
CA ALA A 275 14.40 17.49 4.92
C ALA A 275 14.74 17.84 6.39
N LYS A 276 15.48 16.97 7.09
CA LYS A 276 16.01 17.24 8.45
C LYS A 276 16.89 18.49 8.47
N ARG A 277 17.82 18.64 7.51
CA ARG A 277 18.67 19.84 7.39
C ARG A 277 17.86 21.11 7.13
N ALA A 278 16.86 21.03 6.25
CA ALA A 278 15.97 22.14 5.96
C ALA A 278 15.18 22.57 7.21
N TRP A 279 14.66 21.61 7.97
CA TRP A 279 13.99 21.88 9.26
C TRP A 279 14.94 22.49 10.28
N ILE A 280 16.16 21.94 10.46
CA ILE A 280 17.17 22.50 11.38
C ILE A 280 17.46 23.96 11.06
N LYS A 281 17.63 24.30 9.77
CA LYS A 281 17.86 25.68 9.33
C LYS A 281 16.69 26.59 9.71
N LYS A 282 15.46 26.21 9.35
CA LYS A 282 14.24 26.98 9.67
C LYS A 282 14.07 27.16 11.17
N ARG A 283 14.34 26.11 11.96
CA ARG A 283 14.22 26.15 13.42
C ARG A 283 15.27 27.05 14.06
N ARG A 284 16.53 27.02 13.59
CA ARG A 284 17.58 27.97 14.02
C ARG A 284 17.19 29.42 13.78
N GLU A 285 16.65 29.72 12.61
CA GLU A 285 16.18 31.06 12.27
C GLU A 285 15.06 31.51 13.22
N ARG A 286 14.13 30.61 13.57
CA ARG A 286 13.07 30.88 14.55
C ARG A 286 13.63 31.09 15.97
N GLU A 287 14.52 30.21 16.42
CA GLU A 287 15.17 30.32 17.74
C GLU A 287 15.94 31.64 17.86
N GLN A 288 16.70 32.02 16.82
CA GLN A 288 17.42 33.29 16.78
C GLN A 288 16.48 34.50 16.83
N ARG A 289 15.37 34.48 16.07
CA ARG A 289 14.36 35.57 16.11
C ARG A 289 13.80 35.76 17.52
N ILE A 290 13.51 34.68 18.24
CA ILE A 290 13.01 34.75 19.62
C ILE A 290 14.07 35.39 20.54
N VAL A 291 15.34 35.03 20.38
CA VAL A 291 16.45 35.64 21.14
C VAL A 291 16.58 37.13 20.81
N ASP A 292 16.51 37.50 19.54
CA ASP A 292 16.61 38.90 19.09
C ASP A 292 15.42 39.73 19.59
N GLU A 293 14.20 39.18 19.58
CA GLU A 293 13.00 39.80 20.12
C GLU A 293 13.08 40.00 21.64
N LYS A 294 13.56 38.99 22.39
CA LYS A 294 13.80 39.11 23.83
C LYS A 294 14.87 40.16 24.15
N ALA A 295 15.97 40.16 23.39
CA ALA A 295 17.02 41.16 23.53
C ALA A 295 16.50 42.57 23.23
N ARG A 296 15.68 42.73 22.19
CA ARG A 296 15.02 44.01 21.84
C ARG A 296 14.03 44.45 22.91
N ALA A 297 13.26 43.54 23.50
CA ALA A 297 12.34 43.83 24.60
C ALA A 297 13.07 44.26 25.88
N GLN A 298 14.25 43.69 26.16
CA GLN A 298 15.09 44.09 27.30
C GLN A 298 15.85 45.41 27.06
N ALA A 299 16.24 45.69 25.81
CA ALA A 299 16.94 46.91 25.43
C ALA A 299 16.00 48.12 25.23
N ALA A 300 14.70 47.90 25.05
CA ALA A 300 13.71 48.98 24.99
C ALA A 300 13.79 49.77 26.31
N PRO A 301 14.20 51.06 26.28
CA PRO A 301 14.32 51.84 27.50
C PRO A 301 12.95 51.85 28.16
N LYS A 302 12.89 51.47 29.45
CA LYS A 302 11.71 51.69 30.30
C LYS A 302 11.36 53.17 30.17
N ARG A 303 10.46 53.51 29.24
CA ARG A 303 9.90 54.86 29.11
C ARG A 303 9.29 55.12 30.48
N ARG A 304 10.02 55.93 31.25
CA ARG A 304 9.61 56.43 32.56
C ARG A 304 8.18 56.92 32.34
N ALA A 305 7.22 56.26 32.98
CA ALA A 305 5.83 56.63 32.88
C ALA A 305 5.72 58.10 33.29
N GLU A 306 5.65 58.99 32.30
CA GLU A 306 5.17 60.33 32.51
C GLU A 306 3.70 60.18 32.93
N PRO A 307 3.26 60.84 34.01
CA PRO A 307 1.87 60.81 34.42
C PRO A 307 1.03 61.46 33.32
N GLU A 308 0.36 60.62 32.52
CA GLU A 308 -0.55 61.07 31.47
C GLU A 308 -1.76 61.75 32.11
N ALA A 309 -1.83 63.06 31.90
CA ALA A 309 -3.01 63.87 32.15
C ALA A 309 -4.18 63.36 31.29
N THR A 310 -5.33 63.22 31.93
CA THR A 310 -6.65 62.96 31.35
C THR A 310 -6.88 63.70 30.02
N PRO A 311 -7.07 63.00 28.88
CA PRO A 311 -7.64 63.60 27.70
C PRO A 311 -9.16 63.45 27.70
N ALA A 312 -9.82 64.57 27.40
CA ALA A 312 -11.24 64.73 27.34
C ALA A 312 -11.90 63.87 26.25
N SER A 313 -13.11 63.41 26.57
CA SER A 313 -14.10 62.75 25.73
C SER A 313 -14.26 63.40 24.35
N ALA A 314 -13.74 62.74 23.31
CA ALA A 314 -14.11 62.98 21.92
C ALA A 314 -14.93 61.77 21.39
N LYS A 315 -16.17 62.07 20.99
CA LYS A 315 -17.16 61.14 20.44
C LYS A 315 -16.61 60.34 19.25
N ARG A 316 -16.62 59.02 19.38
CA ARG A 316 -16.44 58.06 18.29
C ARG A 316 -17.76 57.91 17.50
N PRO A 317 -17.76 57.93 16.16
CA PRO A 317 -18.92 57.58 15.36
C PRO A 317 -19.21 56.06 15.44
N PRO A 318 -20.46 55.63 15.21
CA PRO A 318 -20.91 54.27 15.42
C PRO A 318 -20.35 53.31 14.35
N PRO A 319 -20.02 52.05 14.70
CA PRO A 319 -19.51 51.07 13.76
C PRO A 319 -20.63 50.60 12.81
N GLU A 320 -20.31 50.58 11.51
CA GLU A 320 -21.12 49.96 10.47
C GLU A 320 -21.34 48.47 10.75
N ALA A 321 -22.62 48.07 10.69
CA ALA A 321 -23.07 46.70 10.85
C ALA A 321 -22.56 45.80 9.71
N GLN A 322 -21.48 45.06 9.97
CA GLN A 322 -21.11 43.92 9.14
C GLN A 322 -22.12 42.80 9.35
N LYS A 323 -22.87 42.47 8.29
CA LYS A 323 -23.76 41.30 8.23
C LYS A 323 -22.94 40.02 8.49
N ALA A 324 -23.29 39.32 9.56
CA ALA A 324 -22.80 37.98 9.84
C ALA A 324 -23.24 37.00 8.72
N PRO A 325 -22.38 36.06 8.30
CA PRO A 325 -22.77 35.00 7.39
C PRO A 325 -23.78 34.07 8.07
N GLU A 326 -24.83 33.75 7.31
CA GLU A 326 -25.95 32.91 7.70
C GLU A 326 -25.49 31.49 8.08
N VAL A 327 -25.64 31.13 9.35
CA VAL A 327 -25.34 29.79 9.86
C VAL A 327 -26.40 28.82 9.38
N VAL A 328 -26.06 28.01 8.38
CA VAL A 328 -26.88 26.88 7.91
C VAL A 328 -27.06 25.89 9.06
N LYS A 329 -28.29 25.78 9.56
CA LYS A 329 -28.69 24.78 10.56
C LYS A 329 -28.60 23.39 9.93
N LYS A 330 -27.61 22.59 10.33
CA LYS A 330 -27.56 21.16 10.01
C LYS A 330 -28.70 20.45 10.74
N ALA A 331 -29.64 19.90 9.97
CA ALA A 331 -30.72 19.06 10.49
C ALA A 331 -30.14 17.77 11.09
N ARG A 332 -30.35 17.57 12.39
CA ARG A 332 -30.25 16.28 13.06
C ARG A 332 -31.58 15.55 12.84
N PHE A 333 -31.59 14.47 12.06
CA PHE A 333 -32.61 13.44 12.19
C PHE A 333 -31.97 12.06 12.18
N ARG A 334 -32.22 11.31 13.27
CA ARG A 334 -31.95 9.88 13.39
C ARG A 334 -33.15 9.11 12.82
N ARG A 335 -32.88 8.00 12.14
CA ARG A 335 -33.90 7.03 11.68
C ARG A 335 -34.49 6.26 12.86
N ASP A 336 -35.74 5.86 12.70
CA ASP A 336 -36.70 5.24 13.62
C ASP A 336 -36.53 3.73 13.86
N GLY A 337 -35.46 3.10 13.36
CA GLY A 337 -35.06 1.76 13.81
C GLY A 337 -35.98 0.60 13.41
N VAL A 338 -36.92 0.77 12.49
CA VAL A 338 -37.80 -0.32 12.03
C VAL A 338 -37.11 -1.15 10.93
N PRO A 339 -37.06 -2.50 11.04
CA PRO A 339 -36.51 -3.37 10.00
C PRO A 339 -37.36 -3.33 8.72
N LEU A 340 -36.72 -3.29 7.56
CA LEU A 340 -37.40 -3.51 6.29
C LEU A 340 -37.50 -5.02 6.00
N GLU A 341 -38.61 -5.42 5.39
CA GLU A 341 -38.92 -6.82 5.07
C GLU A 341 -37.91 -7.44 4.11
N ARG A 342 -37.75 -8.76 4.26
CA ARG A 342 -36.80 -9.62 3.53
C ARG A 342 -37.15 -9.69 2.04
N ASP A 343 -36.24 -9.20 1.19
CA ASP A 343 -36.31 -9.42 -0.25
C ASP A 343 -35.75 -10.78 -0.66
N LEU A 344 -36.59 -11.56 -1.34
CA LEU A 344 -36.25 -12.77 -2.08
C LEU A 344 -36.11 -12.42 -3.56
N PHE A 345 -34.97 -12.78 -4.15
CA PHE A 345 -34.64 -12.53 -5.55
C PHE A 345 -35.66 -13.22 -6.49
N ARG A 346 -36.28 -12.46 -7.43
CA ARG A 346 -37.09 -13.01 -8.53
C ARG A 346 -36.63 -12.40 -9.85
N ALA A 347 -36.10 -13.23 -10.73
CA ALA A 347 -35.43 -12.86 -11.99
C ALA A 347 -36.31 -12.23 -13.09
N ALA A 348 -37.58 -11.94 -12.84
CA ALA A 348 -38.54 -11.52 -13.88
C ALA A 348 -39.08 -10.08 -13.73
N ARG A 349 -38.50 -9.27 -12.83
CA ARG A 349 -38.77 -7.83 -12.76
C ARG A 349 -37.42 -7.12 -12.63
N GLY A 350 -37.22 -6.06 -13.42
CA GLY A 350 -36.06 -5.19 -13.27
C GLY A 350 -35.98 -4.61 -11.86
N HIS A 351 -34.85 -3.98 -11.53
CA HIS A 351 -34.57 -3.33 -10.25
C HIS A 351 -35.53 -2.15 -10.01
N ASP A 352 -36.83 -2.40 -9.88
CA ASP A 352 -37.83 -1.42 -9.48
C ASP A 352 -37.77 -1.25 -7.96
N PHE A 353 -36.62 -0.82 -7.45
CA PHE A 353 -36.62 -0.03 -6.25
C PHE A 353 -37.10 1.36 -6.68
N VAL A 354 -38.35 1.68 -6.40
CA VAL A 354 -38.77 3.07 -6.22
C VAL A 354 -38.75 3.31 -4.71
N PRO A 355 -37.63 3.77 -4.12
CA PRO A 355 -37.67 4.16 -2.72
C PRO A 355 -38.42 5.48 -2.67
N GLY A 356 -39.55 5.49 -1.96
CA GLY A 356 -40.18 6.75 -1.59
C GLY A 356 -39.14 7.66 -0.91
N ASP A 357 -39.07 8.91 -1.35
CA ASP A 357 -38.22 9.99 -0.81
C ASP A 357 -36.69 9.94 -1.09
N ILE A 358 -36.23 9.30 -2.17
CA ILE A 358 -34.83 9.45 -2.64
C ILE A 358 -34.48 10.92 -2.93
N GLU A 359 -35.41 11.69 -3.50
CA GLU A 359 -35.19 13.10 -3.84
C GLU A 359 -34.95 13.97 -2.60
N LYS A 360 -35.52 13.62 -1.44
CA LYS A 360 -35.23 14.32 -0.17
C LYS A 360 -33.86 13.98 0.39
N THR A 361 -33.34 12.79 0.12
CA THR A 361 -32.11 12.29 0.76
C THR A 361 -30.84 12.62 -0.05
N PHE A 362 -30.95 12.64 -1.39
CA PHE A 362 -29.82 12.84 -2.30
C PHE A 362 -30.01 14.00 -3.29
N GLY A 363 -31.09 14.79 -3.18
CA GLY A 363 -31.46 15.82 -4.14
C GLY A 363 -30.31 16.77 -4.51
N GLY A 364 -29.46 17.14 -3.55
CA GLY A 364 -28.33 18.04 -3.80
C GLY A 364 -27.19 17.47 -4.66
N VAL A 365 -26.95 16.16 -4.60
CA VAL A 365 -25.87 15.49 -5.37
C VAL A 365 -26.31 15.21 -6.80
N ARG A 366 -27.61 14.96 -7.01
CA ARG A 366 -28.19 14.63 -8.32
C ARG A 366 -28.56 15.87 -9.15
N THR A 367 -28.55 17.06 -8.56
CA THR A 367 -28.78 18.33 -9.29
C THR A 367 -27.66 18.59 -10.29
N GLY A 368 -27.96 18.46 -11.59
CA GLY A 368 -27.05 18.76 -12.70
C GLY A 368 -26.52 17.54 -13.46
N TRP A 369 -26.90 16.32 -13.08
CA TRP A 369 -26.51 15.12 -13.81
C TRP A 369 -27.47 14.84 -14.98
N PRO A 370 -26.97 14.44 -16.17
CA PRO A 370 -27.80 14.00 -17.27
C PRO A 370 -28.66 12.79 -16.86
N LYS A 371 -29.98 12.92 -17.00
CA LYS A 371 -30.96 11.85 -16.72
C LYS A 371 -31.39 11.10 -17.98
N LYS A 372 -31.10 11.67 -19.15
CA LYS A 372 -31.45 11.11 -20.46
C LYS A 372 -30.25 11.15 -21.40
N PRO A 373 -30.15 10.22 -22.36
CA PRO A 373 -29.06 10.21 -23.34
C PRO A 373 -28.88 11.55 -24.08
N GLU A 374 -29.95 12.31 -24.29
CA GLU A 374 -29.91 13.60 -24.99
C GLU A 374 -29.34 14.74 -24.14
N GLU A 375 -29.28 14.56 -22.82
CA GLU A 375 -28.74 15.55 -21.87
C GLU A 375 -27.21 15.45 -21.74
N TYR A 376 -26.58 14.41 -22.31
CA TYR A 376 -25.13 14.28 -22.36
C TYR A 376 -24.53 15.23 -23.40
N PRO A 377 -23.31 15.76 -23.16
CA PRO A 377 -22.60 16.53 -24.16
C PRO A 377 -22.45 15.76 -25.48
N LYS A 378 -22.50 16.45 -26.61
CA LYS A 378 -22.43 15.81 -27.92
C LYS A 378 -21.10 15.04 -28.09
N GLY A 379 -21.19 13.73 -28.32
CA GLY A 379 -20.02 12.83 -28.42
C GLY A 379 -19.72 12.02 -27.15
N PHE A 380 -20.50 12.23 -26.08
CA PHE A 380 -20.38 11.56 -24.79
C PHE A 380 -21.62 10.69 -24.56
N GLY A 381 -21.44 9.46 -24.08
CA GLY A 381 -22.51 8.50 -23.80
C GLY A 381 -22.76 8.34 -22.30
N CYS A 382 -23.71 7.48 -21.92
CA CYS A 382 -24.08 7.25 -20.52
C CYS A 382 -22.92 6.77 -19.60
N ALA A 383 -21.83 6.29 -20.21
CA ALA A 383 -20.63 5.83 -19.52
C ALA A 383 -19.53 6.90 -19.38
N GLU A 384 -19.61 8.02 -20.10
CA GLU A 384 -18.54 9.01 -20.18
C GLU A 384 -19.14 10.41 -20.36
N PRO A 385 -19.20 11.28 -19.34
CA PRO A 385 -19.04 10.98 -17.91
C PRO A 385 -20.21 10.10 -17.42
N PRO A 386 -20.01 9.28 -16.37
CA PRO A 386 -21.00 8.29 -15.98
C PRO A 386 -22.27 8.98 -15.45
N GLY A 387 -23.42 8.55 -15.94
CA GLY A 387 -24.74 9.06 -15.53
C GLY A 387 -25.83 8.02 -15.73
N PHE A 388 -27.09 8.44 -15.63
CA PHE A 388 -28.20 7.50 -15.72
C PHE A 388 -28.41 7.03 -17.16
N CYS A 389 -28.62 5.71 -17.33
CA CYS A 389 -28.95 5.14 -18.64
C CYS A 389 -30.34 5.57 -19.14
N TRP A 390 -31.28 5.88 -18.23
CA TRP A 390 -32.61 6.43 -18.53
C TRP A 390 -33.25 7.08 -17.29
N GLU A 391 -34.38 7.76 -17.49
CA GLU A 391 -35.21 8.41 -16.46
C GLU A 391 -35.84 7.33 -15.53
N GLY A 392 -35.04 6.83 -14.58
CA GLY A 392 -35.41 5.75 -13.65
C GLY A 392 -34.35 4.68 -13.42
N CYS A 393 -33.22 4.70 -14.15
CA CYS A 393 -32.12 3.77 -13.85
C CYS A 393 -31.47 4.12 -12.52
N ASP A 394 -31.13 3.12 -11.70
CA ASP A 394 -30.36 3.26 -10.46
C ASP A 394 -28.89 2.81 -10.64
N CYS A 395 -28.47 2.57 -11.87
CA CYS A 395 -27.13 2.08 -12.23
C CYS A 395 -25.94 2.93 -11.68
N MET A 396 -26.20 4.17 -11.24
CA MET A 396 -25.22 5.04 -10.58
C MET A 396 -25.37 5.13 -9.04
N ASP A 397 -26.38 4.48 -8.45
CA ASP A 397 -26.50 4.34 -6.99
C ASP A 397 -25.47 3.37 -6.40
N ASP A 398 -24.76 2.59 -7.22
CA ASP A 398 -23.59 1.78 -6.82
C ASP A 398 -22.36 2.62 -6.46
N GLN A 399 -22.35 3.92 -6.80
CA GLN A 399 -21.31 4.86 -6.33
C GLN A 399 -21.54 5.37 -4.90
N ARG A 400 -22.62 4.95 -4.23
CA ARG A 400 -22.70 5.17 -2.78
C ARG A 400 -21.74 4.19 -2.09
N PRO A 401 -21.10 4.59 -0.98
CA PRO A 401 -20.35 3.65 -0.16
C PRO A 401 -21.23 2.44 0.13
N GLN A 402 -20.88 1.29 -0.44
CA GLN A 402 -21.63 0.06 -0.24
C GLN A 402 -21.62 -0.23 1.25
N ARG A 403 -22.81 -0.40 1.83
CA ARG A 403 -22.91 -0.69 3.25
C ARG A 403 -22.49 -2.16 3.45
N PRO A 404 -21.92 -2.53 4.61
CA PRO A 404 -21.43 -3.88 4.84
C PRO A 404 -22.46 -4.99 4.57
N TRP A 405 -23.76 -4.73 4.73
CA TRP A 405 -24.81 -5.71 4.45
C TRP A 405 -25.07 -5.94 2.94
N GLU A 406 -24.56 -5.06 2.08
CA GLU A 406 -24.64 -5.13 0.62
C GLU A 406 -23.47 -5.95 0.05
N THR A 407 -22.31 -5.90 0.70
CA THR A 407 -21.12 -6.70 0.39
C THR A 407 -21.12 -8.06 1.10
N ASN A 408 -21.71 -8.15 2.29
CA ASN A 408 -21.76 -9.36 3.11
C ASN A 408 -23.11 -10.06 2.91
N LYS A 409 -23.37 -10.51 1.69
CA LYS A 409 -24.56 -11.32 1.41
C LYS A 409 -24.29 -12.74 1.90
N GLY A 410 -25.23 -13.38 2.60
CA GLY A 410 -25.04 -14.74 3.13
C GLY A 410 -24.74 -15.81 2.06
N TRP A 411 -25.03 -15.54 0.78
CA TRP A 411 -24.64 -16.40 -0.33
C TRP A 411 -23.24 -16.06 -0.90
N LEU A 412 -22.71 -14.87 -0.61
CA LEU A 412 -21.30 -14.52 -0.81
C LEU A 412 -20.42 -15.01 0.35
N GLU A 413 -21.01 -15.24 1.52
CA GLU A 413 -20.31 -15.82 2.66
C GLU A 413 -20.61 -17.32 2.77
N ASP A 414 -20.13 -18.10 1.80
CA ASP A 414 -20.04 -19.55 1.95
C ASP A 414 -18.85 -19.86 2.89
N PRO A 415 -19.10 -20.41 4.09
CA PRO A 415 -18.04 -20.70 5.06
C PRO A 415 -16.98 -21.65 4.49
N THR A 416 -17.38 -22.58 3.63
CA THR A 416 -16.48 -23.55 2.99
C THR A 416 -15.57 -22.86 2.00
N ARG A 417 -16.15 -22.02 1.13
CA ARG A 417 -15.39 -21.22 0.17
C ARG A 417 -14.46 -20.23 0.86
N ASN A 418 -14.94 -19.54 1.88
CA ASN A 418 -14.15 -18.58 2.65
C ASN A 418 -13.01 -19.27 3.40
N ALA A 419 -13.25 -20.43 4.01
CA ALA A 419 -12.21 -21.24 4.64
C ALA A 419 -11.18 -21.72 3.62
N ALA A 420 -11.60 -22.17 2.43
CA ALA A 420 -10.70 -22.58 1.37
C ALA A 420 -9.87 -21.40 0.85
N ALA A 421 -10.48 -20.24 0.63
CA ALA A 421 -9.80 -19.03 0.21
C ALA A 421 -8.80 -18.54 1.27
N ASN A 422 -9.18 -18.51 2.54
CA ASN A 422 -8.28 -18.16 3.65
C ASN A 422 -7.13 -19.16 3.75
N THR A 423 -7.39 -20.46 3.63
CA THR A 423 -6.34 -21.49 3.61
C THR A 423 -5.38 -21.28 2.45
N ALA A 424 -5.87 -20.94 1.26
CA ALA A 424 -5.03 -20.63 0.11
C ALA A 424 -4.20 -19.36 0.31
N ILE A 425 -4.80 -18.30 0.85
CA ILE A 425 -4.13 -17.03 1.18
C ILE A 425 -3.06 -17.24 2.25
N ASP A 426 -3.33 -18.04 3.28
CA ASP A 426 -2.39 -18.34 4.36
C ASP A 426 -1.27 -19.27 3.87
N ALA A 427 -1.59 -20.28 3.06
CA ALA A 427 -0.60 -21.14 2.41
C ALA A 427 0.33 -20.33 1.49
N LEU A 428 -0.21 -19.37 0.74
CA LEU A 428 0.56 -18.44 -0.08
C LEU A 428 1.38 -17.49 0.81
N SER A 429 0.80 -16.92 1.86
CA SER A 429 1.49 -16.04 2.83
C SER A 429 2.66 -16.74 3.53
N ALA A 430 2.53 -18.03 3.82
CA ALA A 430 3.57 -18.83 4.45
C ALA A 430 4.77 -19.07 3.53
N GLN A 431 4.61 -18.91 2.21
CA GLN A 431 5.66 -18.98 1.21
C GLN A 431 6.48 -17.68 1.17
N THR A 432 7.04 -17.29 2.32
CA THR A 432 7.80 -16.04 2.55
C THR A 432 9.01 -15.85 1.62
N ARG A 433 9.51 -16.93 1.02
CA ARG A 433 10.57 -16.88 -0.01
C ARG A 433 10.08 -16.35 -1.36
N PHE A 434 8.79 -16.44 -1.62
CA PHE A 434 8.15 -16.17 -2.91
C PHE A 434 7.29 -14.92 -2.87
N VAL A 435 6.61 -14.68 -1.75
CA VAL A 435 5.68 -13.55 -1.58
C VAL A 435 5.85 -12.92 -0.20
N ARG A 436 5.72 -11.60 -0.15
CA ARG A 436 5.62 -10.79 1.06
C ARG A 436 4.21 -10.23 1.14
N ARG A 437 3.52 -10.51 2.24
CA ARG A 437 2.23 -9.89 2.51
C ARG A 437 2.46 -8.48 3.04
N ARG A 438 1.93 -7.47 2.35
CA ARG A 438 1.98 -6.05 2.73
C ARG A 438 0.60 -5.50 3.07
N GLY A 439 0.60 -4.29 3.62
CA GLY A 439 -0.62 -3.56 3.97
C GLY A 439 -1.48 -4.25 5.03
N GLN A 440 -0.87 -5.11 5.86
CA GLN A 440 -1.52 -5.62 7.07
C GLN A 440 -1.97 -4.47 7.98
N VAL A 441 -1.18 -3.40 8.06
CA VAL A 441 -1.50 -2.19 8.85
C VAL A 441 -2.58 -1.34 8.19
N THR A 442 -2.52 -1.16 6.87
CA THR A 442 -3.48 -0.32 6.12
C THR A 442 -4.78 -1.06 5.79
N LYS A 443 -4.90 -2.35 6.16
CA LYS A 443 -5.94 -3.30 5.72
C LYS A 443 -6.02 -3.49 4.20
N MET A 444 -5.10 -2.91 3.43
CA MET A 444 -4.95 -3.19 2.00
C MET A 444 -3.98 -4.36 1.86
N CYS A 445 -4.46 -5.57 2.12
CA CYS A 445 -3.63 -6.77 1.99
C CYS A 445 -3.30 -7.02 0.51
N PHE A 446 -2.05 -6.78 0.12
CA PHE A 446 -1.53 -7.21 -1.17
C PHE A 446 -0.32 -8.12 -0.97
N PHE A 447 -0.16 -9.08 -1.88
CA PHE A 447 1.05 -9.87 -2.00
C PHE A 447 1.98 -9.16 -2.96
N GLU A 448 3.18 -8.82 -2.51
CA GLU A 448 4.26 -8.37 -3.38
C GLU A 448 5.34 -9.44 -3.45
N THR A 449 6.09 -9.50 -4.54
CA THR A 449 7.30 -10.34 -4.57
C THR A 449 8.35 -9.67 -3.68
N PRO A 450 9.12 -10.40 -2.86
CA PRO A 450 10.21 -9.83 -2.07
C PRO A 450 11.39 -9.36 -2.95
N GLN A 451 11.30 -9.49 -4.27
CA GLN A 451 12.39 -9.26 -5.22
C GLN A 451 12.29 -7.85 -5.80
N THR A 452 13.34 -7.05 -5.62
CA THR A 452 13.47 -5.72 -6.24
C THR A 452 14.28 -5.74 -7.53
N VAL A 453 14.94 -6.86 -7.84
CA VAL A 453 15.77 -7.05 -9.04
C VAL A 453 15.35 -8.32 -9.75
N LEU A 454 14.96 -8.20 -11.02
CA LEU A 454 14.59 -9.35 -11.85
C LEU A 454 15.78 -10.32 -11.93
N PRO A 455 15.63 -11.57 -11.46
CA PRO A 455 16.71 -12.54 -11.50
C PRO A 455 16.96 -13.02 -12.95
N ASN A 456 17.93 -13.91 -13.14
CA ASN A 456 18.19 -14.51 -14.46
C ASN A 456 16.91 -15.16 -15.01
N GLN A 457 16.33 -14.58 -16.06
CA GLN A 457 15.08 -15.02 -16.66
C GLN A 457 15.25 -16.07 -17.76
N VAL A 458 16.45 -16.66 -17.96
CA VAL A 458 16.69 -17.65 -19.04
C VAL A 458 15.64 -18.77 -19.04
N HIS A 459 15.38 -19.39 -17.89
CA HIS A 459 14.39 -20.47 -17.79
C HIS A 459 12.95 -19.98 -17.97
N ALA A 460 12.62 -18.80 -17.45
CA ALA A 460 11.30 -18.21 -17.59
C ALA A 460 11.00 -17.86 -19.06
N ARG A 461 11.97 -17.26 -19.75
CA ARG A 461 11.88 -16.90 -21.16
C ARG A 461 11.80 -18.14 -22.05
N ALA A 462 12.58 -19.18 -21.75
CA ALA A 462 12.48 -20.47 -22.44
C ALA A 462 11.08 -21.11 -22.28
N ALA A 463 10.48 -21.01 -21.10
CA ALA A 463 9.13 -21.50 -20.85
C ALA A 463 8.07 -20.71 -21.64
N LEU A 464 8.15 -19.38 -21.65
CA LEU A 464 7.26 -18.52 -22.47
C LEU A 464 7.44 -18.76 -23.96
N ASP A 465 8.67 -18.90 -24.43
CA ASP A 465 8.98 -19.16 -25.84
C ASP A 465 8.40 -20.51 -26.32
N LEU A 466 8.47 -21.54 -25.47
CA LEU A 466 7.84 -22.83 -25.73
C LEU A 466 6.31 -22.74 -25.61
N ALA A 467 5.78 -21.97 -24.66
CA ALA A 467 4.35 -21.72 -24.54
C ALA A 467 3.79 -21.10 -25.83
N ASN A 468 4.46 -20.08 -26.35
CA ASN A 468 4.11 -19.44 -27.62
C ASN A 468 4.17 -20.41 -28.81
N ALA A 469 5.06 -21.42 -28.77
CA ALA A 469 5.10 -22.46 -29.80
C ALA A 469 3.91 -23.42 -29.70
N VAL A 470 3.54 -23.83 -28.48
CA VAL A 470 2.35 -24.67 -28.22
C VAL A 470 1.08 -23.91 -28.59
N GLU A 471 0.97 -22.63 -28.24
CA GLU A 471 -0.17 -21.77 -28.57
C GLU A 471 -0.37 -21.64 -30.08
N ARG A 472 0.70 -21.36 -30.84
CA ARG A 472 0.65 -21.35 -32.30
C ARG A 472 0.22 -22.70 -32.87
N ALA A 473 0.65 -23.80 -32.26
CA ALA A 473 0.26 -25.14 -32.69
C ALA A 473 -1.24 -25.40 -32.47
N VAL A 474 -1.75 -25.07 -31.27
CA VAL A 474 -3.19 -25.15 -30.95
C VAL A 474 -4.00 -24.29 -31.91
N MET A 475 -3.57 -23.05 -32.17
CA MET A 475 -4.22 -22.15 -33.12
C MET A 475 -4.26 -22.70 -34.54
N SER A 476 -3.19 -23.37 -34.98
CA SER A 476 -3.16 -23.98 -36.31
C SER A 476 -4.14 -25.16 -36.42
N VAL A 477 -4.27 -25.96 -35.36
CA VAL A 477 -5.24 -27.07 -35.28
C VAL A 477 -6.68 -26.55 -35.25
N LEU A 478 -6.96 -25.51 -34.46
CA LEU A 478 -8.31 -24.91 -34.38
C LEU A 478 -8.78 -24.34 -35.72
N LYS A 479 -7.87 -23.86 -36.57
CA LYS A 479 -8.19 -23.37 -37.93
C LYS A 479 -8.55 -24.47 -38.93
N ALA A 480 -8.30 -25.73 -38.61
CA ALA A 480 -8.39 -26.86 -39.54
C ALA A 480 -8.81 -28.17 -38.85
N MET A 481 -9.84 -28.12 -38.01
CA MET A 481 -10.35 -29.29 -37.29
C MET A 481 -11.15 -30.20 -38.22
N PRO A 482 -10.84 -31.50 -38.33
CA PRO A 482 -11.65 -32.43 -39.10
C PRO A 482 -12.97 -32.73 -38.37
N LEU A 483 -14.09 -32.71 -39.10
CA LEU A 483 -15.43 -32.97 -38.57
C LEU A 483 -15.54 -34.30 -37.78
N PRO A 484 -14.92 -35.43 -38.20
CA PRO A 484 -14.89 -36.66 -37.40
C PRO A 484 -14.26 -36.51 -36.00
N GLY A 485 -13.36 -35.53 -35.82
CA GLY A 485 -12.74 -35.23 -34.53
C GLY A 485 -13.63 -34.43 -33.56
N ILE A 486 -14.75 -33.90 -34.04
CA ILE A 486 -15.74 -33.11 -33.26
C ILE A 486 -17.03 -33.91 -33.00
N ALA A 487 -17.19 -35.05 -33.66
CA ALA A 487 -18.40 -35.88 -33.55
C ALA A 487 -18.67 -36.31 -32.10
N ALA A 488 -19.95 -36.29 -31.71
CA ALA A 488 -20.39 -36.58 -30.33
C ALA A 488 -20.04 -37.99 -29.81
N SER A 489 -19.61 -38.91 -30.69
CA SER A 489 -19.24 -40.29 -30.35
C SER A 489 -17.85 -40.45 -29.72
N GLN A 490 -17.08 -39.36 -29.62
CA GLN A 490 -15.76 -39.39 -28.98
C GLN A 490 -15.88 -39.42 -27.45
N GLU A 491 -15.05 -40.23 -26.79
CA GLU A 491 -14.98 -40.29 -25.32
C GLU A 491 -14.48 -38.96 -24.74
N VAL A 492 -13.46 -38.38 -25.36
CA VAL A 492 -12.93 -37.04 -25.02
C VAL A 492 -13.35 -36.05 -26.10
N ARG A 493 -14.24 -35.13 -25.74
CA ARG A 493 -14.75 -34.10 -26.66
C ARG A 493 -13.71 -32.99 -26.88
N ALA A 494 -13.63 -32.50 -28.12
CA ALA A 494 -12.83 -31.32 -28.44
C ALA A 494 -13.41 -30.08 -27.74
N HIS A 495 -12.55 -29.27 -27.12
CA HIS A 495 -12.94 -27.99 -26.52
C HIS A 495 -11.96 -26.90 -26.95
N ILE A 496 -12.44 -25.67 -27.01
CA ILE A 496 -11.60 -24.50 -27.32
C ILE A 496 -10.91 -24.06 -26.03
N PRO A 497 -9.58 -24.16 -25.92
CA PRO A 497 -8.89 -23.88 -24.68
C PRO A 497 -8.73 -22.36 -24.51
N ALA A 498 -9.75 -21.67 -23.97
CA ALA A 498 -9.82 -20.21 -23.93
C ALA A 498 -8.58 -19.55 -23.34
N ARG A 499 -8.04 -20.06 -22.23
CA ARG A 499 -6.82 -19.52 -21.60
C ARG A 499 -5.66 -19.35 -22.58
N VAL A 500 -5.58 -20.20 -23.60
CA VAL A 500 -4.52 -20.19 -24.62
C VAL A 500 -4.69 -19.03 -25.60
N LEU A 501 -5.87 -18.41 -25.66
CA LEU A 501 -6.34 -17.57 -26.77
C LEU A 501 -6.89 -16.22 -26.33
N LEU A 502 -6.79 -15.90 -25.05
CA LEU A 502 -7.10 -14.56 -24.53
C LEU A 502 -6.08 -13.54 -25.06
N PHE A 503 -6.43 -12.26 -24.96
CA PHE A 503 -5.48 -11.20 -25.24
C PHE A 503 -4.24 -11.28 -24.34
N GLU A 504 -3.11 -10.82 -24.89
CA GLU A 504 -1.87 -10.65 -24.13
C GLU A 504 -2.21 -9.82 -22.87
N ASP A 505 -1.81 -10.31 -21.69
CA ASP A 505 -2.05 -9.77 -20.34
C ASP A 505 -3.26 -10.36 -19.56
N LEU A 506 -4.08 -11.21 -20.17
CA LEU A 506 -5.22 -11.84 -19.48
C LEU A 506 -4.93 -13.32 -19.16
N ASP A 507 -5.03 -13.70 -17.88
CA ASP A 507 -4.78 -15.09 -17.41
C ASP A 507 -5.91 -15.62 -16.51
N TYR A 508 -7.16 -15.44 -16.95
CA TYR A 508 -8.38 -15.93 -16.27
C TYR A 508 -9.29 -16.71 -17.22
N GLU A 509 -10.21 -17.52 -16.70
CA GLU A 509 -11.18 -18.22 -17.56
C GLU A 509 -12.28 -17.26 -18.02
N PRO A 510 -12.73 -17.30 -19.28
CA PRO A 510 -13.91 -16.54 -19.67
C PRO A 510 -15.15 -17.01 -18.91
N LEU A 511 -16.12 -16.11 -18.74
CA LEU A 511 -17.42 -16.43 -18.16
C LEU A 511 -18.32 -17.13 -19.16
N ARG A 512 -18.11 -16.86 -20.46
CA ARG A 512 -18.96 -17.39 -21.52
C ARG A 512 -18.24 -17.46 -22.87
N PHE A 513 -18.61 -18.46 -23.66
CA PHE A 513 -18.25 -18.60 -25.06
C PHE A 513 -19.44 -18.25 -25.94
N GLU A 514 -19.22 -17.40 -26.94
CA GLU A 514 -20.20 -17.14 -28.00
C GLU A 514 -19.59 -17.45 -29.35
N ALA A 515 -20.28 -18.27 -30.14
CA ALA A 515 -19.80 -18.70 -31.43
C ALA A 515 -20.77 -18.26 -32.53
N SER A 516 -20.22 -17.71 -33.60
CA SER A 516 -20.97 -17.22 -34.75
C SER A 516 -20.24 -17.50 -36.06
N LEU A 517 -20.97 -17.48 -37.17
CA LEU A 517 -20.37 -17.49 -38.50
C LEU A 517 -19.65 -16.15 -38.77
N PRO A 518 -18.65 -16.11 -39.67
CA PRO A 518 -18.10 -14.86 -40.15
C PRO A 518 -19.21 -13.93 -40.64
N GLY A 519 -19.36 -12.77 -40.00
CA GLY A 519 -20.47 -11.84 -40.26
C GLY A 519 -21.61 -11.88 -39.23
N GLY A 520 -21.49 -12.66 -38.15
CA GLY A 520 -22.43 -12.67 -37.02
C GLY A 520 -23.65 -13.57 -37.20
N GLY A 521 -23.65 -14.45 -38.21
CA GLY A 521 -24.75 -15.41 -38.43
C GLY A 521 -24.77 -16.52 -37.37
N GLU A 522 -25.95 -17.11 -37.15
CA GLU A 522 -26.12 -18.26 -36.26
C GLU A 522 -25.37 -19.50 -36.79
N LEU A 523 -24.91 -20.36 -35.87
CA LEU A 523 -24.30 -21.63 -36.22
C LEU A 523 -25.32 -22.60 -36.85
N PRO A 524 -24.90 -23.49 -37.77
CA PRO A 524 -25.76 -24.55 -38.25
C PRO A 524 -26.27 -25.43 -37.09
N ARG A 525 -27.53 -25.87 -37.13
CA ARG A 525 -28.16 -26.65 -36.03
C ARG A 525 -27.42 -27.93 -35.64
N TRP A 526 -26.62 -28.49 -36.55
CA TRP A 526 -25.81 -29.68 -36.27
C TRP A 526 -24.52 -29.37 -35.51
N LEU A 527 -24.15 -28.11 -35.32
CA LEU A 527 -22.93 -27.67 -34.64
C LEU A 527 -23.28 -26.82 -33.42
N GLY A 528 -22.75 -27.21 -32.26
CA GLY A 528 -22.87 -26.48 -31.01
C GLY A 528 -21.50 -26.13 -30.42
N VAL A 529 -21.45 -25.00 -29.74
CA VAL A 529 -20.37 -24.64 -28.80
C VAL A 529 -21.02 -24.44 -27.46
N ASP A 530 -20.60 -25.22 -26.46
CA ASP A 530 -21.09 -25.08 -25.09
C ASP A 530 -20.67 -23.70 -24.54
N PRO A 531 -21.63 -22.88 -24.07
CA PRO A 531 -21.33 -21.52 -23.64
C PRO A 531 -20.50 -21.46 -22.35
N ASP A 532 -20.41 -22.53 -21.56
CA ASP A 532 -19.73 -22.51 -20.27
C ASP A 532 -18.28 -22.97 -20.37
N ASP A 533 -18.00 -23.98 -21.21
CA ASP A 533 -16.67 -24.62 -21.29
C ASP A 533 -16.06 -24.67 -22.70
N GLY A 534 -16.75 -24.14 -23.71
CA GLY A 534 -16.28 -24.10 -25.08
C GLY A 534 -16.16 -25.47 -25.75
N ARG A 535 -16.83 -26.51 -25.22
CA ARG A 535 -16.90 -27.83 -25.85
C ARG A 535 -17.61 -27.75 -27.19
N LEU A 536 -17.01 -28.37 -28.20
CA LEU A 536 -17.57 -28.50 -29.52
C LEU A 536 -18.41 -29.78 -29.59
N SER A 537 -19.61 -29.66 -30.15
CA SER A 537 -20.48 -30.81 -30.41
C SER A 537 -20.99 -30.77 -31.85
N ALA A 538 -20.80 -31.86 -32.58
CA ALA A 538 -21.45 -32.08 -33.86
C ALA A 538 -22.50 -33.19 -33.75
N GLU A 539 -23.75 -32.87 -34.06
CA GLU A 539 -24.88 -33.80 -34.11
C GLU A 539 -25.04 -34.38 -35.52
N GLY A 540 -25.00 -35.72 -35.61
CA GLY A 540 -25.07 -36.45 -36.87
C GLY A 540 -23.77 -36.37 -37.69
N ALA A 541 -23.79 -37.00 -38.86
CA ALA A 541 -22.72 -36.91 -39.86
C ALA A 541 -23.21 -36.04 -41.04
N PRO A 542 -23.27 -34.70 -40.87
CA PRO A 542 -23.72 -33.84 -41.95
C PRO A 542 -22.77 -33.97 -43.14
N GLN A 543 -23.33 -34.07 -44.35
CA GLN A 543 -22.55 -33.99 -45.58
C GLN A 543 -22.15 -32.53 -45.82
N VAL A 544 -21.13 -32.07 -45.09
CA VAL A 544 -20.52 -30.77 -45.32
C VAL A 544 -19.62 -30.90 -46.55
N SER A 545 -19.82 -30.10 -47.60
CA SER A 545 -19.00 -30.18 -48.82
C SER A 545 -17.85 -29.15 -48.84
N GLN A 546 -17.91 -28.13 -47.98
CA GLN A 546 -16.95 -27.03 -47.92
C GLN A 546 -16.47 -26.80 -46.48
N PRO A 547 -15.22 -26.34 -46.27
CA PRO A 547 -14.76 -25.90 -44.95
C PRO A 547 -15.70 -24.87 -44.33
N LEU A 548 -16.15 -25.12 -43.10
CA LEU A 548 -16.93 -24.17 -42.31
C LEU A 548 -16.00 -23.34 -41.45
N GLN A 549 -16.06 -22.01 -41.57
CA GLN A 549 -15.35 -21.10 -40.67
C GLN A 549 -16.34 -20.58 -39.63
N LEU A 550 -15.89 -20.43 -38.40
CA LEU A 550 -16.63 -19.79 -37.32
C LEU A 550 -15.70 -18.90 -36.49
N LYS A 551 -16.27 -17.89 -35.84
CA LYS A 551 -15.61 -17.02 -34.88
C LYS A 551 -16.13 -17.38 -33.50
N VAL A 552 -15.24 -17.65 -32.56
CA VAL A 552 -15.59 -17.86 -31.14
C VAL A 552 -15.03 -16.70 -30.34
N GLU A 553 -15.93 -15.97 -29.67
CA GLU A 553 -15.62 -14.87 -28.77
C GLU A 553 -15.68 -15.36 -27.33
N PHE A 554 -14.74 -14.87 -26.53
CA PHE A 554 -14.65 -15.13 -25.10
C PHE A 554 -15.18 -13.91 -24.37
N LEU A 555 -16.22 -14.08 -23.58
CA LEU A 555 -16.84 -12.99 -22.83
C LEU A 555 -16.48 -13.08 -21.36
N HIS A 556 -16.21 -11.93 -20.79
CA HIS A 556 -16.02 -11.71 -19.37
C HIS A 556 -16.84 -10.49 -18.92
N ALA A 557 -16.78 -10.13 -17.63
CA ALA A 557 -17.54 -9.00 -17.10
C ALA A 557 -17.18 -7.65 -17.75
N GLU A 558 -15.98 -7.54 -18.31
CA GLU A 558 -15.50 -6.34 -19.02
C GLU A 558 -15.76 -6.35 -20.54
N GLY A 559 -16.46 -7.37 -21.05
CA GLY A 559 -16.77 -7.52 -22.48
C GLY A 559 -15.97 -8.65 -23.15
N ILE A 560 -15.61 -8.46 -24.41
CA ILE A 560 -14.88 -9.47 -25.20
C ILE A 560 -13.41 -9.44 -24.80
N VAL A 561 -12.93 -10.54 -24.22
CA VAL A 561 -11.55 -10.71 -23.72
C VAL A 561 -10.66 -11.55 -24.65
N GLY A 562 -11.25 -12.06 -25.73
CA GLY A 562 -10.52 -12.71 -26.80
C GLY A 562 -11.45 -13.21 -27.89
N ALA A 563 -10.89 -13.51 -29.06
CA ALA A 563 -11.62 -14.11 -30.15
C ALA A 563 -10.72 -15.00 -30.99
N VAL A 564 -11.21 -16.18 -31.36
CA VAL A 564 -10.48 -17.15 -32.18
C VAL A 564 -11.27 -17.51 -33.43
N PRO A 565 -10.64 -17.48 -34.63
CA PRO A 565 -11.20 -18.12 -35.81
C PRO A 565 -10.97 -19.64 -35.72
N CYS A 566 -12.05 -20.40 -35.84
CA CYS A 566 -12.01 -21.86 -35.92
C CYS A 566 -12.51 -22.32 -37.30
N GLY A 567 -11.88 -23.35 -37.85
CA GLY A 567 -12.25 -23.95 -39.12
C GLY A 567 -12.57 -25.43 -38.95
N ILE A 568 -13.68 -25.88 -39.53
CA ILE A 568 -14.12 -27.28 -39.54
C ILE A 568 -14.04 -27.79 -40.99
N LEU A 569 -13.23 -28.83 -41.20
CA LEU A 569 -13.05 -29.49 -42.48
C LEU A 569 -13.98 -30.71 -42.58
N PRO A 570 -14.67 -30.95 -43.71
CA PRO A 570 -15.51 -32.14 -43.91
C PRO A 570 -14.78 -33.45 -43.66
N ALA A 571 -13.59 -33.53 -44.23
CA ALA A 571 -12.58 -34.55 -44.05
C ALA A 571 -11.24 -33.84 -44.23
N GLY A 572 -10.20 -34.31 -43.55
CA GLY A 572 -8.90 -33.67 -43.63
C GLY A 572 -7.85 -34.47 -42.90
N PRO A 573 -6.56 -34.15 -43.14
CA PRO A 573 -5.48 -34.71 -42.36
C PRO A 573 -5.65 -34.33 -40.89
N GLU A 574 -5.15 -35.19 -40.00
CA GLU A 574 -5.08 -34.92 -38.58
C GLU A 574 -3.93 -33.94 -38.32
N VAL A 575 -4.20 -32.65 -38.54
CA VAL A 575 -3.20 -31.55 -38.49
C VAL A 575 -2.36 -31.57 -37.21
N TRP A 576 -2.93 -32.03 -36.10
CA TRP A 576 -2.21 -32.15 -34.84
C TRP A 576 -1.05 -33.16 -34.88
N LYS A 577 -1.13 -34.21 -35.71
CA LYS A 577 -0.04 -35.18 -35.88
C LYS A 577 1.17 -34.55 -36.56
N ASP A 578 0.94 -33.67 -37.54
CA ASP A 578 2.02 -33.01 -38.27
C ASP A 578 2.68 -31.88 -37.46
N ILE A 579 1.90 -31.21 -36.59
CA ILE A 579 2.39 -30.08 -35.81
C ILE A 579 3.00 -30.46 -34.46
N THR A 580 2.72 -31.66 -33.95
CA THR A 580 3.29 -32.12 -32.67
C THR A 580 4.81 -32.30 -32.71
N PRO A 581 5.42 -32.95 -33.73
CA PRO A 581 6.87 -33.16 -33.80
C PRO A 581 7.71 -31.89 -33.66
N PRO A 582 7.47 -30.78 -34.40
CA PRO A 582 8.32 -29.59 -34.25
C PRO A 582 8.25 -28.97 -32.85
N VAL A 583 7.10 -29.03 -32.18
CA VAL A 583 6.96 -28.53 -30.79
C VAL A 583 7.68 -29.46 -29.81
N ALA A 584 7.48 -30.77 -29.93
CA ALA A 584 8.08 -31.77 -29.04
C ALA A 584 9.60 -31.85 -29.20
N LEU A 585 10.13 -31.76 -30.43
CA LEU A 585 11.57 -31.73 -30.71
C LEU A 585 12.21 -30.44 -30.17
N ARG A 586 11.54 -29.29 -30.29
CA ARG A 586 12.00 -28.04 -29.65
C ARG A 586 12.05 -28.17 -28.13
N PHE A 587 11.05 -28.80 -27.52
CA PHE A 587 11.08 -29.11 -26.09
C PHE A 587 12.25 -30.05 -25.74
N ALA A 588 12.47 -31.12 -26.51
CA ALA A 588 13.53 -32.10 -26.27
C ALA A 588 14.95 -31.49 -26.33
N ASP A 589 15.16 -30.48 -27.17
CA ASP A 589 16.43 -29.77 -27.28
C ASP A 589 16.67 -28.84 -26.09
N ALA A 590 17.49 -29.29 -25.13
CA ALA A 590 17.86 -28.52 -23.94
C ALA A 590 18.62 -27.22 -24.26
N SER A 591 19.26 -27.13 -25.44
CA SER A 591 19.98 -25.93 -25.85
C SER A 591 19.02 -24.87 -26.43
N ALA A 592 18.03 -25.30 -27.21
CA ALA A 592 17.01 -24.42 -27.79
C ALA A 592 15.92 -24.04 -26.78
N CYS A 593 15.69 -24.87 -25.77
CA CYS A 593 14.70 -24.65 -24.72
C CYS A 593 15.32 -24.94 -23.33
N PRO A 594 16.15 -24.03 -22.79
CA PRO A 594 16.82 -24.23 -21.52
C PRO A 594 15.84 -24.09 -20.34
N LEU A 595 14.94 -25.05 -20.17
CA LEU A 595 14.02 -25.15 -19.03
C LEU A 595 14.75 -25.62 -17.76
N GLU A 596 14.23 -25.21 -16.62
CA GLU A 596 14.63 -25.76 -15.32
C GLU A 596 14.33 -27.27 -15.26
N ARG A 597 15.15 -28.04 -14.53
CA ARG A 597 15.12 -29.51 -14.60
C ARG A 597 13.79 -30.09 -14.10
N GLY A 598 13.28 -29.63 -12.96
CA GLY A 598 12.00 -30.11 -12.41
C GLY A 598 10.84 -29.79 -13.34
N THR A 599 10.84 -28.58 -13.92
CA THR A 599 9.87 -28.16 -14.95
C THR A 599 9.91 -29.09 -16.17
N ARG A 600 11.11 -29.41 -16.65
CA ARG A 600 11.33 -30.30 -17.80
C ARG A 600 10.83 -31.72 -17.51
N ASP A 601 11.14 -32.26 -16.33
CA ASP A 601 10.70 -33.60 -15.93
C ASP A 601 9.17 -33.70 -15.87
N ALA A 602 8.49 -32.69 -15.31
CA ALA A 602 7.03 -32.64 -15.26
C ALA A 602 6.38 -32.49 -16.65
N LEU A 603 6.95 -31.66 -17.53
CA LEU A 603 6.45 -31.50 -18.90
C LEU A 603 6.69 -32.74 -19.76
N GLN A 604 7.77 -33.48 -19.53
CA GLN A 604 8.11 -34.69 -20.28
C GLN A 604 6.99 -35.73 -20.20
N GLU A 605 6.37 -35.89 -19.03
CA GLU A 605 5.23 -36.79 -18.84
C GLU A 605 4.07 -36.44 -19.78
N HIS A 606 3.70 -35.15 -19.83
CA HIS A 606 2.57 -34.69 -20.65
C HIS A 606 2.88 -34.68 -22.15
N PHE A 607 4.09 -34.28 -22.56
CA PHE A 607 4.49 -34.40 -23.96
C PHE A 607 4.52 -35.87 -24.41
N SER A 608 4.90 -36.80 -23.51
CA SER A 608 4.90 -38.24 -23.82
C SER A 608 3.50 -38.81 -24.04
N ALA A 609 2.44 -38.10 -23.62
CA ALA A 609 1.06 -38.49 -23.92
C ALA A 609 0.70 -38.29 -25.41
N VAL A 610 1.32 -37.31 -26.08
CA VAL A 610 1.04 -36.91 -27.48
C VAL A 610 2.18 -37.17 -28.45
N PHE A 611 3.40 -37.42 -27.96
CA PHE A 611 4.60 -37.64 -28.78
C PHE A 611 5.39 -38.85 -28.28
N ASP A 612 5.89 -39.67 -29.19
CA ASP A 612 6.86 -40.71 -28.89
C ASP A 612 8.27 -40.20 -29.15
N PHE A 613 8.98 -39.86 -28.07
CA PHE A 613 10.36 -39.36 -28.15
C PHE A 613 11.35 -40.40 -28.67
N GLN A 614 11.06 -41.71 -28.58
CA GLN A 614 11.94 -42.75 -29.10
C GLN A 614 11.77 -42.90 -30.62
N GLY A 615 10.53 -42.94 -31.09
CA GLY A 615 10.22 -43.01 -32.53
C GLY A 615 10.33 -41.68 -33.27
N GLY A 616 10.34 -40.55 -32.56
CA GLY A 616 10.32 -39.22 -33.17
C GLY A 616 9.01 -38.89 -33.89
N VAL A 617 7.91 -39.56 -33.50
CA VAL A 617 6.60 -39.48 -34.17
C VAL A 617 5.49 -39.06 -33.19
N ALA A 618 4.47 -38.37 -33.71
CA ALA A 618 3.27 -38.08 -32.94
C ALA A 618 2.53 -39.39 -32.60
N ARG A 619 1.97 -39.47 -31.39
CA ARG A 619 1.14 -40.61 -30.98
C ARG A 619 -0.25 -40.52 -31.63
N GLU A 620 -0.84 -41.68 -31.85
CA GLU A 620 -2.24 -41.82 -32.26
C GLU A 620 -3.17 -41.34 -31.15
N ARG A 621 -3.68 -40.12 -31.28
CA ARG A 621 -4.58 -39.46 -30.33
C ARG A 621 -5.73 -38.79 -31.06
N THR A 622 -6.90 -38.80 -30.44
CA THR A 622 -8.05 -38.02 -30.88
C THR A 622 -7.78 -36.52 -30.74
N LEU A 623 -8.52 -35.70 -31.48
CA LEU A 623 -8.44 -34.24 -31.38
C LEU A 623 -8.68 -33.75 -29.95
N GLY A 624 -9.67 -34.33 -29.26
CA GLY A 624 -10.01 -33.98 -27.88
C GLY A 624 -8.89 -34.26 -26.89
N GLU A 625 -8.32 -35.48 -26.93
CA GLU A 625 -7.16 -35.84 -26.09
C GLU A 625 -5.95 -34.95 -26.35
N TRP A 626 -5.70 -34.62 -27.63
CA TRP A 626 -4.57 -33.76 -28.00
C TRP A 626 -4.75 -32.33 -27.48
N LEU A 627 -5.93 -31.72 -27.65
CA LEU A 627 -6.24 -30.38 -27.15
C LEU A 627 -6.15 -30.33 -25.63
N GLU A 628 -6.61 -31.35 -24.93
CA GLU A 628 -6.51 -31.44 -23.47
C GLU A 628 -5.04 -31.52 -23.01
N ALA A 629 -4.23 -32.38 -23.63
CA ALA A 629 -2.82 -32.49 -23.31
C ALA A 629 -2.05 -31.18 -23.57
N MET A 630 -2.27 -30.54 -24.73
CA MET A 630 -1.62 -29.26 -25.06
C MET A 630 -2.09 -28.11 -24.17
N SER A 631 -3.37 -28.08 -23.79
CA SER A 631 -3.90 -27.09 -22.83
C SER A 631 -3.22 -27.24 -21.46
N ARG A 632 -3.03 -28.47 -20.97
CA ARG A 632 -2.31 -28.74 -19.72
C ARG A 632 -0.84 -28.32 -19.80
N ILE A 633 -0.15 -28.69 -20.89
CA ILE A 633 1.24 -28.30 -21.15
C ILE A 633 1.39 -26.78 -21.14
N LEU A 634 0.49 -26.05 -21.80
CA LEU A 634 0.57 -24.59 -21.85
C LEU A 634 0.40 -23.96 -20.45
N ARG A 635 -0.58 -24.42 -19.66
CA ARG A 635 -0.80 -23.94 -18.29
C ARG A 635 0.46 -24.16 -17.45
N MET A 636 1.08 -25.35 -17.55
CA MET A 636 2.32 -25.66 -16.86
C MET A 636 3.49 -24.76 -17.29
N LEU A 637 3.62 -24.46 -18.59
CA LEU A 637 4.66 -23.57 -19.10
C LEU A 637 4.48 -22.13 -18.60
N ARG A 638 3.26 -21.61 -18.61
CA ARG A 638 2.96 -20.28 -18.05
C ARG A 638 3.22 -20.23 -16.54
N SER A 639 2.76 -21.24 -15.80
CA SER A 639 3.08 -21.38 -14.38
C SER A 639 4.59 -21.47 -14.13
N ALA A 640 5.32 -22.23 -14.94
CA ALA A 640 6.77 -22.36 -14.82
C ALA A 640 7.52 -21.06 -15.14
N ALA A 641 7.03 -20.27 -16.10
CA ALA A 641 7.59 -18.95 -16.37
C ALA A 641 7.52 -18.06 -15.12
N VAL A 642 6.36 -17.98 -14.48
CA VAL A 642 6.16 -17.25 -13.22
C VAL A 642 7.01 -17.85 -12.09
N SER A 643 7.02 -19.18 -11.96
CA SER A 643 7.75 -19.90 -10.91
C SER A 643 9.27 -19.68 -11.00
N ASN A 644 9.84 -19.67 -12.21
CA ASN A 644 11.27 -19.50 -12.42
C ASN A 644 11.75 -18.08 -12.13
N VAL A 645 10.92 -17.07 -12.41
CA VAL A 645 11.15 -15.71 -11.89
C VAL A 645 11.17 -15.73 -10.36
N ALA A 646 10.27 -16.48 -9.74
CA ALA A 646 10.18 -16.56 -8.29
C ALA A 646 11.35 -17.33 -7.61
N LEU A 647 11.79 -18.47 -8.18
CA LEU A 647 12.85 -19.32 -7.63
C LEU A 647 14.26 -18.74 -7.80
N ALA A 648 14.54 -18.10 -8.93
CA ALA A 648 15.88 -17.58 -9.23
C ALA A 648 16.30 -16.46 -8.25
N ALA A 649 15.36 -15.82 -7.55
CA ALA A 649 15.70 -14.91 -6.48
C ALA A 649 15.88 -15.57 -5.11
N ALA A 650 15.19 -16.69 -4.83
CA ALA A 650 15.33 -17.40 -3.56
C ALA A 650 16.76 -17.95 -3.34
N HIS A 651 17.46 -18.32 -4.42
CA HIS A 651 18.82 -18.85 -4.36
C HIS A 651 19.92 -17.79 -4.19
N ARG A 652 19.61 -16.50 -4.31
CA ARG A 652 20.57 -15.41 -4.06
C ARG A 652 20.61 -14.93 -2.62
N ALA A 653 19.65 -15.34 -1.79
CA ALA A 653 19.76 -15.13 -0.36
C ALA A 653 20.98 -15.91 0.16
N PRO A 654 22.01 -15.26 0.72
CA PRO A 654 23.13 -15.98 1.31
C PRO A 654 22.57 -16.96 2.34
N PRO A 655 23.07 -18.21 2.41
CA PRO A 655 22.59 -19.15 3.41
C PRO A 655 22.72 -18.46 4.76
N GLN A 656 21.58 -18.21 5.41
CA GLN A 656 21.56 -17.68 6.77
C GLN A 656 22.47 -18.61 7.55
N ARG A 657 23.64 -18.11 7.96
CA ARG A 657 24.55 -18.86 8.82
C ARG A 657 23.70 -19.24 10.01
N ALA A 658 23.33 -20.51 10.09
CA ALA A 658 22.65 -21.06 11.24
C ALA A 658 23.49 -20.62 12.43
N VAL A 659 22.93 -19.72 13.24
CA VAL A 659 23.56 -19.32 14.49
C VAL A 659 23.56 -20.59 15.31
N VAL A 660 24.70 -21.29 15.27
CA VAL A 660 24.98 -22.41 16.15
C VAL A 660 24.85 -21.82 17.54
N GLN A 661 23.72 -22.09 18.18
CA GLN A 661 23.54 -21.79 19.59
C GLN A 661 24.63 -22.57 20.31
N GLY A 662 25.69 -21.86 20.69
CA GLY A 662 26.75 -22.40 21.51
C GLY A 662 26.11 -22.93 22.79
N ARG A 663 26.11 -24.25 22.94
CA ARG A 663 25.97 -24.86 24.25
C ARG A 663 27.17 -24.40 25.07
N GLY A 664 26.94 -23.44 25.95
CA GLY A 664 27.87 -23.10 27.01
C GLY A 664 27.87 -24.18 28.10
N PRO A 665 28.95 -24.27 28.89
CA PRO A 665 29.23 -25.32 29.86
C PRO A 665 28.25 -25.39 31.03
#